data_AF-A0ABD5VTS4-F1
#
_entry.id   AF-A0ABD5VTS4-F1
#
_cell.length_a   1.000
_cell.length_b   1.000
_cell.length_c   1.000
_cell.angle_alpha   90.00
_cell.angle_beta   90.00
_cell.angle_gamma   90.00
#
_symmetry.space_group_name_H-M   'P 1'
#
loop_
_entity.id
_entity.type
_entity.pdbx_description
1 polymer ?
#
loop_
_entity_poly.entity_id
_entity_poly.type
_entity_poly.pdbx_seq_one_letter_code
_entity_poly.pdbx_strand_id
1 'polypeptide(L)'
;MPDVTLSAGHVGAVLTWLVVLNLLAVVALPLATRLFPRFPDRGAAFALPVALAVLTLAAYWLGHVAFGVLTVAAAFVVLAAASAVLSGRGFSFDRRRHAEAMALFSAAFLFFVAVRAVDPAVHPAGGEKFLDFGLLKAILRADALPPEDMWFAGEPVRYYYGGILLSAVLARATATPASVAYNLALATFWAMLVTAAYGLAGAMAARHGHSTRATGLLAAFLVGFAGNLATPARLLLGLVPPDLRAAYGHAFLAGIRSPYEETLATATHLDTWNYWLGRYVVPDTITVFPLWSFLNGDLHAHAMVTPFLLLGAALAFAYYRTPEAEVTRRRVLVFGALPAVAGLTALVSTWSFPTVVGLTWLAVTFADARARTLLPDRFQSIATPSLSGRPRGVGRELGSVVGAAGVAVATGVLGFAVAFPYLVFHSPDNGGVGFFPPGSTLGGLLLVHGVFLAAFALFFGRRLLARSDRERTWLVALATVVAVAAVLGLGVVTELEGFAAFGPLLLAGWLLARRDDAAGFETVLVVAGAGLLLVVEVAYAKVWPYDPNAPRWNTLYKVSMQAWVLWGTAAAVAITRALDGLPALPSLRSAVAAVRAPSLRLPSRTVVLRGVVALLLVGAATFPAVALGEHFGRQVAGDNPPDVTLDATHFVDVYRPAEAEAIDWLDARPGTPTIVTKPGEPMYTWVSAPSSLTGVPTLLGWRHEKGYRGDAAYRERTLEVEAIYSAQWWFAAEQLAAHDVDYVYVGPNEREAYDVRDFENRTGISVAFENEAITIYAVDHDTLCTPPDVECPTE
;
A
#
# COMPACT_ATOMS: atom_id res chain seq x y z
N MET A 1 22.62 -15.53 -26.59
CA MET A 1 21.89 -14.94 -25.45
C MET A 1 22.19 -13.45 -25.54
N PRO A 2 21.21 -12.57 -25.70
CA PRO A 2 21.46 -11.13 -25.59
C PRO A 2 22.07 -10.84 -24.21
N ASP A 3 22.95 -9.84 -24.12
CA ASP A 3 23.60 -9.45 -22.87
C ASP A 3 22.53 -8.98 -21.87
N VAL A 4 22.21 -9.84 -20.89
CA VAL A 4 21.22 -9.62 -19.83
C VAL A 4 21.84 -8.74 -18.74
N THR A 5 22.28 -7.53 -19.10
CA THR A 5 22.93 -6.61 -18.15
C THR A 5 22.38 -5.21 -18.28
N LEU A 6 22.14 -4.55 -17.14
CA LEU A 6 21.77 -3.14 -17.10
C LEU A 6 22.88 -2.27 -17.69
N SER A 7 22.49 -1.18 -18.36
CA SER A 7 23.43 -0.17 -18.83
C SER A 7 24.25 0.42 -17.68
N ALA A 8 25.47 0.88 -17.97
CA ALA A 8 26.34 1.51 -16.96
C ALA A 8 25.66 2.73 -16.28
N GLY A 9 24.84 3.48 -17.03
CA GLY A 9 24.04 4.58 -16.51
C GLY A 9 22.99 4.12 -15.48
N HIS A 10 22.25 3.06 -15.79
CA HIS A 10 21.28 2.48 -14.85
C HIS A 10 21.96 1.93 -13.59
N VAL A 11 23.11 1.25 -13.74
CA VAL A 11 23.90 0.79 -12.58
C VAL A 11 24.35 1.97 -11.71
N GLY A 12 24.81 3.06 -12.33
CA GLY A 12 25.18 4.28 -11.62
C GLY A 12 24.02 4.91 -10.85
N ALA A 13 22.83 4.97 -11.45
CA ALA A 13 21.61 5.45 -10.80
C ALA A 13 21.22 4.57 -9.59
N VAL A 14 21.23 3.25 -9.75
CA VAL A 14 20.95 2.28 -8.66
C VAL A 14 21.91 2.48 -7.49
N LEU A 15 23.21 2.59 -7.75
CA LEU A 15 24.22 2.77 -6.71
C LEU A 15 24.05 4.11 -5.99
N THR A 16 23.86 5.20 -6.74
CA THR A 16 23.66 6.54 -6.17
C THR A 16 22.43 6.57 -5.28
N TRP A 17 21.31 6.04 -5.78
CA TRP A 17 20.06 5.95 -5.04
C TRP A 17 20.21 5.14 -3.76
N LEU A 18 20.81 3.94 -3.83
CA LEU A 18 21.02 3.07 -2.67
C LEU A 18 21.94 3.71 -1.63
N VAL A 19 23.01 4.40 -2.05
CA VAL A 19 23.91 5.12 -1.15
C VAL A 19 23.16 6.24 -0.43
N VAL A 20 22.38 7.05 -1.14
CA VAL A 20 21.58 8.13 -0.54
C VAL A 20 20.60 7.58 0.49
N LEU A 21 19.89 6.49 0.18
CA LEU A 21 18.97 5.84 1.13
C LEU A 21 19.69 5.34 2.39
N ASN A 22 20.86 4.71 2.25
CA ASN A 22 21.65 4.25 3.40
C ASN A 22 22.17 5.44 4.23
N LEU A 23 22.61 6.53 3.59
CA LEU A 23 23.03 7.76 4.28
C LEU A 23 21.87 8.37 5.06
N LEU A 24 20.68 8.46 4.46
CA LEU A 24 19.47 8.93 5.14
C LEU A 24 19.13 8.08 6.37
N ALA A 25 19.26 6.76 6.26
CA ALA A 25 19.07 5.86 7.40
C ALA A 25 20.08 6.14 8.52
N VAL A 26 21.36 6.40 8.19
CA VAL A 26 22.39 6.77 9.18
C VAL A 26 22.06 8.12 9.83
N VAL A 27 21.74 9.14 9.03
CA VAL A 27 21.39 10.48 9.52
C VAL A 27 20.18 10.44 10.44
N ALA A 28 19.20 9.56 10.20
CA ALA A 28 18.01 9.46 11.04
C ALA A 28 18.17 8.59 12.30
N LEU A 29 19.32 7.94 12.53
CA LEU A 29 19.56 7.10 13.71
C LEU A 29 19.28 7.83 15.05
N PRO A 30 19.68 9.10 15.25
CA PRO A 30 19.34 9.83 16.48
C PRO A 30 17.84 9.95 16.70
N LEU A 31 17.04 10.20 15.66
CA LEU A 31 15.58 10.22 15.78
C LEU A 31 15.05 8.82 16.12
N ALA A 32 15.48 7.80 15.35
CA ALA A 32 15.02 6.43 15.53
C ALA A 32 15.33 5.88 16.93
N THR A 33 16.54 6.11 17.44
CA THR A 33 16.95 5.68 18.79
C THR A 33 16.18 6.36 19.92
N ARG A 34 15.71 7.60 19.71
CA ARG A 34 14.83 8.30 20.66
C ARG A 34 13.39 7.80 20.59
N LEU A 35 12.90 7.45 19.40
CA LEU A 35 11.58 6.86 19.22
C LEU A 35 11.52 5.42 19.75
N PHE A 36 12.59 4.64 19.59
CA PHE A 36 12.62 3.20 19.87
C PHE A 36 13.74 2.75 20.85
N PRO A 37 14.00 3.43 21.99
CA PRO A 37 15.13 3.12 22.88
C PRO A 37 15.03 1.73 23.53
N ARG A 38 13.84 1.13 23.56
CA ARG A 38 13.57 -0.19 24.13
C ARG A 38 13.63 -1.31 23.12
N PHE A 39 13.76 -1.00 21.83
CA PHE A 39 13.88 -2.02 20.79
C PHE A 39 15.31 -2.59 20.82
N PRO A 40 15.50 -3.89 20.51
CA PRO A 40 16.83 -4.51 20.54
C PRO A 40 17.84 -3.86 19.59
N ASP A 41 17.37 -3.31 18.47
CA ASP A 41 18.14 -2.59 17.46
C ASP A 41 18.11 -1.06 17.66
N ARG A 42 17.46 -0.58 18.74
CA ARG A 42 17.16 0.82 19.00
C ARG A 42 16.51 1.54 17.80
N GLY A 43 15.70 0.83 17.01
CA GLY A 43 14.98 1.41 15.87
C GLY A 43 15.76 1.48 14.56
N ALA A 44 16.90 0.79 14.44
CA ALA A 44 17.69 0.80 13.22
C ALA A 44 16.89 0.38 11.97
N ALA A 45 15.98 -0.58 12.08
CA ALA A 45 15.09 -0.98 10.98
C ALA A 45 14.08 0.11 10.56
N PHE A 46 13.81 1.09 11.43
CA PHE A 46 12.89 2.20 11.19
C PHE A 46 13.60 3.51 10.86
N ALA A 47 14.93 3.53 10.83
CA ALA A 47 15.67 4.76 10.60
C ALA A 47 15.37 5.38 9.24
N LEU A 48 15.33 4.57 8.17
CA LEU A 48 14.93 5.06 6.85
C LEU A 48 13.46 5.51 6.78
N PRO A 49 12.45 4.73 7.24
CA PRO A 49 11.07 5.22 7.36
C PRO A 49 10.93 6.54 8.11
N VAL A 50 11.68 6.72 9.21
CA VAL A 50 11.69 7.99 9.96
C VAL A 50 12.31 9.12 9.14
N ALA A 51 13.44 8.87 8.46
CA ALA A 51 14.07 9.85 7.57
C ALA A 51 13.08 10.34 6.50
N LEU A 52 12.47 9.40 5.78
CA LEU A 52 11.57 9.74 4.68
C LEU A 52 10.27 10.38 5.17
N ALA A 53 9.76 10.00 6.34
CA ALA A 53 8.62 10.69 6.96
C ALA A 53 8.92 12.17 7.23
N VAL A 54 10.10 12.48 7.77
CA VAL A 54 10.52 13.87 8.01
C VAL A 54 10.71 14.62 6.68
N LEU A 55 11.37 14.00 5.70
CA LEU A 55 11.57 14.62 4.38
C LEU A 55 10.25 14.93 3.69
N THR A 56 9.32 13.98 3.63
CA THR A 56 8.01 14.18 2.99
C THR A 56 7.21 15.26 3.68
N LEU A 57 7.12 15.26 5.01
CA LEU A 57 6.37 16.27 5.74
C LEU A 57 6.99 17.67 5.61
N ALA A 58 8.32 17.77 5.63
CA ALA A 58 9.00 19.05 5.42
C ALA A 58 8.81 19.55 3.98
N ALA A 59 9.00 18.69 2.98
CA ALA A 59 8.80 19.03 1.57
C ALA A 59 7.33 19.40 1.26
N TYR A 60 6.37 18.71 1.88
CA TYR A 60 4.95 19.03 1.77
C TYR A 60 4.66 20.45 2.24
N TRP A 61 5.04 20.80 3.47
CA TRP A 61 4.74 22.13 4.03
C TRP A 61 5.50 23.25 3.34
N LEU A 62 6.78 23.06 3.04
CA LEU A 62 7.59 24.05 2.32
C LEU A 62 7.11 24.19 0.86
N GLY A 63 6.67 23.08 0.25
CA GLY A 63 6.21 23.00 -1.13
C GLY A 63 5.00 23.88 -1.45
N HIS A 64 4.15 24.19 -0.47
CA HIS A 64 3.02 25.12 -0.67
C HIS A 64 3.46 26.55 -0.96
N VAL A 65 4.70 26.91 -0.60
CA VAL A 65 5.28 28.23 -0.92
C VAL A 65 6.05 28.17 -2.21
N ALA A 66 6.95 27.18 -2.32
CA ALA A 66 7.71 26.90 -3.52
C ALA A 66 8.20 25.45 -3.49
N PHE A 67 8.27 24.79 -4.64
CA PHE A 67 8.77 23.45 -4.81
C PHE A 67 9.91 23.40 -5.83
N GLY A 68 11.00 22.71 -5.49
CA GLY A 68 12.20 22.67 -6.32
C GLY A 68 13.41 22.21 -5.52
N VAL A 69 14.60 22.44 -6.07
CA VAL A 69 15.88 21.99 -5.46
C VAL A 69 16.09 22.59 -4.07
N LEU A 70 15.75 23.87 -3.86
CA LEU A 70 15.89 24.53 -2.56
C LEU A 70 14.96 23.92 -1.50
N THR A 71 13.73 23.57 -1.88
CA THR A 71 12.75 22.92 -1.01
C THR A 71 13.22 21.52 -0.60
N VAL A 72 13.76 20.75 -1.55
CA VAL A 72 14.39 19.46 -1.27
C VAL A 72 15.58 19.63 -0.33
N ALA A 73 16.50 20.55 -0.61
CA ALA A 73 17.65 20.82 0.25
C ALA A 73 17.22 21.24 1.67
N ALA A 74 16.22 22.11 1.79
CA ALA A 74 15.66 22.53 3.07
C ALA A 74 15.05 21.36 3.86
N ALA A 75 14.34 20.45 3.20
CA ALA A 75 13.83 19.24 3.85
C ALA A 75 14.97 18.36 4.42
N PHE A 76 16.08 18.21 3.68
CA PHE A 76 17.27 17.51 4.17
C PHE A 76 17.94 18.25 5.35
N VAL A 77 17.98 19.59 5.32
CA VAL A 77 18.46 20.40 6.45
C VAL A 77 17.58 20.20 7.68
N VAL A 78 16.24 20.15 7.54
CA VAL A 78 15.32 19.86 8.66
C VAL A 78 15.64 18.50 9.28
N LEU A 79 15.84 17.46 8.47
CA LEU A 79 16.23 16.13 8.96
C LEU A 79 17.59 16.17 9.68
N ALA A 80 18.60 16.81 9.08
CA ALA A 80 19.93 16.91 9.67
C ALA A 80 19.92 17.71 10.98
N ALA A 81 19.17 18.82 11.05
CA ALA A 81 19.02 19.64 12.25
C ALA A 81 18.29 18.88 13.37
N ALA A 82 17.18 18.21 13.04
CA ALA A 82 16.47 17.36 13.99
C ALA A 82 17.38 16.24 14.54
N SER A 83 18.20 15.66 13.67
CA SER A 83 19.18 14.65 14.04
C SER A 83 20.28 15.20 14.95
N ALA A 84 20.86 16.35 14.60
CA ALA A 84 21.89 17.01 15.40
C ALA A 84 21.40 17.37 16.81
N VAL A 85 20.19 17.94 16.93
CA VAL A 85 19.55 18.26 18.22
C VAL A 85 19.37 17.01 19.09
N LEU A 86 19.01 15.88 18.46
CA LEU A 86 18.77 14.63 19.17
C LEU A 86 20.02 13.75 19.36
N SER A 87 21.15 14.12 18.74
CA SER A 87 22.44 13.44 18.86
C SER A 87 23.24 13.77 20.12
N GLY A 88 22.70 14.58 21.04
CA GLY A 88 23.40 15.08 22.23
C GLY A 88 24.13 14.03 23.09
N ARG A 89 24.89 14.48 24.09
CA ARG A 89 25.77 13.63 24.93
C ARG A 89 25.05 12.35 25.39
N GLY A 90 25.52 11.19 24.91
CA GLY A 90 24.94 9.88 25.22
C GLY A 90 24.20 9.19 24.07
N PHE A 91 24.16 9.77 22.87
CA PHE A 91 23.74 9.05 21.67
C PHE A 91 24.68 7.86 21.39
N SER A 92 24.09 6.67 21.29
CA SER A 92 24.78 5.46 20.88
C SER A 92 23.81 4.55 20.16
N PHE A 93 24.29 3.87 19.13
CA PHE A 93 23.54 2.89 18.37
C PHE A 93 24.37 1.62 18.21
N ASP A 94 23.69 0.50 18.01
CA ASP A 94 24.33 -0.77 17.75
C ASP A 94 24.68 -0.86 16.26
N ARG A 95 25.99 -0.72 15.94
CA ARG A 95 26.50 -0.78 14.58
C ARG A 95 26.19 -2.10 13.88
N ARG A 96 26.22 -3.22 14.60
CA ARG A 96 25.95 -4.55 14.04
C ARG A 96 24.47 -4.68 13.67
N ARG A 97 23.58 -4.23 14.55
CA ARG A 97 22.13 -4.26 14.28
C ARG A 97 21.73 -3.31 13.16
N HIS A 98 22.37 -2.15 13.10
CA HIS A 98 22.17 -1.23 11.98
C HIS A 98 22.67 -1.82 10.66
N ALA A 99 23.89 -2.36 10.63
CA ALA A 99 24.41 -3.03 9.44
C ALA A 99 23.54 -4.22 9.02
N GLU A 100 22.99 -4.99 9.97
CA GLU A 100 22.05 -6.09 9.70
C GLU A 100 20.76 -5.57 9.03
N ALA A 101 20.16 -4.50 9.56
CA ALA A 101 18.97 -3.89 8.97
C ALA A 101 19.25 -3.31 7.57
N MET A 102 20.39 -2.64 7.39
CA MET A 102 20.77 -2.06 6.09
C MET A 102 21.18 -3.11 5.06
N ALA A 103 21.77 -4.22 5.49
CA ALA A 103 22.06 -5.35 4.61
C ALA A 103 20.76 -6.02 4.13
N LEU A 104 19.79 -6.21 5.02
CA LEU A 104 18.47 -6.72 4.65
C LEU A 104 17.76 -5.75 3.70
N PHE A 105 17.75 -4.45 4.01
CA PHE A 105 17.19 -3.41 3.16
C PHE A 105 17.81 -3.44 1.76
N SER A 106 19.15 -3.41 1.68
CA SER A 106 19.88 -3.38 0.41
C SER A 106 19.65 -4.66 -0.40
N ALA A 107 19.61 -5.83 0.25
CA ALA A 107 19.29 -7.08 -0.43
C ALA A 107 17.85 -7.11 -0.97
N ALA A 108 16.87 -6.65 -0.19
CA ALA A 108 15.48 -6.56 -0.64
C ALA A 108 15.29 -5.52 -1.76
N PHE A 109 16.01 -4.40 -1.69
CA PHE A 109 16.04 -3.37 -2.72
C PHE A 109 16.60 -3.90 -4.03
N LEU A 110 17.79 -4.51 -4.00
CA LEU A 110 18.45 -5.07 -5.19
C LEU A 110 17.65 -6.23 -5.79
N PHE A 111 17.02 -7.06 -4.95
CA PHE A 111 16.08 -8.07 -5.43
C PHE A 111 14.94 -7.44 -6.24
N PHE A 112 14.34 -6.37 -5.72
CA PHE A 112 13.20 -5.75 -6.40
C PHE A 112 13.61 -4.93 -7.62
N VAL A 113 14.81 -4.34 -7.62
CA VAL A 113 15.43 -3.76 -8.82
C VAL A 113 15.59 -4.83 -9.91
N ALA A 114 16.04 -6.04 -9.58
CA ALA A 114 16.17 -7.13 -10.55
C ALA A 114 14.81 -7.57 -11.13
N VAL A 115 13.75 -7.58 -10.31
CA VAL A 115 12.38 -7.86 -10.76
C VAL A 115 11.88 -6.77 -11.71
N ARG A 116 12.04 -5.49 -11.37
CA ARG A 116 11.61 -4.38 -12.24
C ARG A 116 12.48 -4.23 -13.48
N ALA A 117 13.71 -4.72 -13.47
CA ALA A 117 14.59 -4.65 -14.63
C ALA A 117 14.12 -5.53 -15.81
N VAL A 118 13.29 -6.56 -15.55
CA VAL A 118 12.73 -7.45 -16.60
C VAL A 118 11.28 -7.12 -16.96
N ASP A 119 10.62 -6.27 -16.17
CA ASP A 119 9.31 -5.70 -16.45
C ASP A 119 9.33 -4.26 -15.93
N PRO A 120 9.82 -3.27 -16.69
CA PRO A 120 9.96 -1.90 -16.18
C PRO A 120 8.79 -0.99 -16.53
N ALA A 121 7.94 -1.37 -17.50
CA ALA A 121 7.09 -0.43 -18.22
C ALA A 121 5.97 0.20 -17.37
N VAL A 122 5.76 1.50 -17.59
CA VAL A 122 4.55 2.22 -17.19
C VAL A 122 3.47 2.13 -18.28
N HIS A 123 3.12 0.91 -18.69
CA HIS A 123 2.06 0.67 -19.67
C HIS A 123 0.66 0.93 -19.06
N PRO A 124 -0.33 1.45 -19.81
CA PRO A 124 -1.64 1.79 -19.26
C PRO A 124 -2.51 0.57 -18.89
N ALA A 125 -2.27 -0.59 -19.51
CA ALA A 125 -3.03 -1.80 -19.19
C ALA A 125 -2.65 -2.39 -17.83
N GLY A 126 -3.65 -2.92 -17.12
CA GLY A 126 -3.46 -3.69 -15.88
C GLY A 126 -3.46 -2.86 -14.59
N GLY A 127 -3.30 -1.55 -14.61
CA GLY A 127 -3.26 -0.78 -13.37
C GLY A 127 -3.18 0.73 -13.58
N GLU A 128 -2.79 1.45 -12.54
CA GLU A 128 -2.79 2.91 -12.52
C GLU A 128 -1.41 3.52 -12.82
N LYS A 129 -0.53 2.80 -13.54
CA LYS A 129 0.83 3.25 -13.86
C LYS A 129 0.90 4.58 -14.60
N PHE A 130 -0.03 4.83 -15.51
CA PHE A 130 -0.15 6.13 -16.21
C PHE A 130 -0.47 7.27 -15.22
N LEU A 131 -1.40 7.04 -14.30
CA LEU A 131 -1.71 8.00 -13.24
C LEU A 131 -0.48 8.25 -12.35
N ASP A 132 0.12 7.16 -11.84
CA ASP A 132 1.24 7.25 -10.89
C ASP A 132 2.48 7.91 -11.52
N PHE A 133 2.80 7.60 -12.78
CA PHE A 133 3.90 8.22 -13.52
C PHE A 133 3.59 9.67 -13.90
N GLY A 134 2.36 9.96 -14.34
CA GLY A 134 1.90 11.32 -14.64
C GLY A 134 1.99 12.24 -13.42
N LEU A 135 1.55 11.77 -12.24
CA LEU A 135 1.70 12.51 -10.99
C LEU A 135 3.18 12.75 -10.62
N LEU A 136 4.06 11.76 -10.86
CA LEU A 136 5.50 11.93 -10.61
C LEU A 136 6.08 13.03 -11.50
N LYS A 137 5.73 13.02 -12.78
CA LYS A 137 6.16 14.04 -13.75
C LYS A 137 5.58 15.41 -13.41
N ALA A 138 4.29 15.50 -13.09
CA ALA A 138 3.63 16.74 -12.68
C ALA A 138 4.33 17.38 -11.48
N ILE A 139 4.64 16.61 -10.42
CA ILE A 139 5.39 17.13 -9.26
C ILE A 139 6.81 17.58 -9.64
N LEU A 140 7.48 16.88 -10.56
CA LEU A 140 8.82 17.24 -11.03
C LEU A 140 8.82 18.52 -11.91
N ARG A 141 7.67 18.92 -12.47
CA ARG A 141 7.50 20.16 -13.23
C ARG A 141 6.97 21.31 -12.39
N ALA A 142 6.25 21.02 -11.31
CA ALA A 142 5.58 22.02 -10.51
C ALA A 142 6.53 22.97 -9.76
N ASP A 143 6.16 24.26 -9.72
CA ASP A 143 6.82 25.31 -8.95
C ASP A 143 6.28 25.44 -7.52
N ALA A 144 5.11 24.84 -7.22
CA ALA A 144 4.49 24.78 -5.89
C ALA A 144 3.62 23.52 -5.74
N LEU A 145 3.21 23.21 -4.51
CA LEU A 145 2.32 22.09 -4.19
C LEU A 145 0.94 22.56 -3.72
N PRO A 146 -0.14 21.81 -4.04
CA PRO A 146 -0.16 20.65 -4.93
C PRO A 146 0.19 21.03 -6.39
N PRO A 147 0.73 20.08 -7.19
CA PRO A 147 0.98 20.35 -8.60
C PRO A 147 -0.34 20.57 -9.35
N GLU A 148 -0.25 21.20 -10.52
CA GLU A 148 -1.32 21.18 -11.51
C GLU A 148 -1.65 19.75 -11.94
N ASP A 149 -2.93 19.48 -12.17
CA ASP A 149 -3.43 18.18 -12.57
C ASP A 149 -3.11 17.89 -14.02
N MET A 150 -2.30 16.86 -14.26
CA MET A 150 -1.93 16.49 -15.63
C MET A 150 -3.14 16.09 -16.47
N TRP A 151 -4.24 15.65 -15.85
CA TRP A 151 -5.46 15.22 -16.53
C TRP A 151 -6.62 16.22 -16.45
N PHE A 152 -6.40 17.39 -15.86
CA PHE A 152 -7.41 18.44 -15.78
C PHE A 152 -6.74 19.82 -15.72
N ALA A 153 -6.30 20.32 -16.87
CA ALA A 153 -5.56 21.58 -16.97
C ALA A 153 -6.27 22.76 -16.30
N GLY A 154 -5.46 23.62 -15.66
CA GLY A 154 -5.88 24.80 -14.90
C GLY A 154 -6.28 24.51 -13.44
N GLU A 155 -6.32 23.25 -13.01
CA GLU A 155 -6.74 22.87 -11.66
C GLU A 155 -5.64 22.11 -10.89
N PRO A 156 -5.55 22.26 -9.56
CA PRO A 156 -4.63 21.46 -8.75
C PRO A 156 -5.09 20.00 -8.69
N VAL A 157 -4.13 19.07 -8.58
CA VAL A 157 -4.41 17.64 -8.39
C VAL A 157 -5.36 17.40 -7.22
N ARG A 158 -6.40 16.59 -7.46
CA ARG A 158 -7.35 16.11 -6.44
C ARG A 158 -7.19 14.62 -6.18
N TYR A 159 -6.01 14.21 -5.71
CA TYR A 159 -5.71 12.83 -5.35
C TYR A 159 -4.63 12.76 -4.28
N TYR A 160 -4.49 11.63 -3.60
CA TYR A 160 -3.35 11.45 -2.69
C TYR A 160 -2.05 11.45 -3.50
N TYR A 161 -1.10 12.28 -3.10
CA TYR A 161 0.18 12.42 -3.81
C TYR A 161 1.40 12.33 -2.89
N GLY A 162 1.23 12.11 -1.58
CA GLY A 162 2.34 12.14 -0.61
C GLY A 162 3.42 11.08 -0.85
N GLY A 163 3.04 9.89 -1.35
CA GLY A 163 4.00 8.85 -1.73
C GLY A 163 4.75 9.21 -3.01
N ILE A 164 4.06 9.78 -4.00
CA ILE A 164 4.67 10.26 -5.25
C ILE A 164 5.58 11.47 -4.99
N LEU A 165 5.20 12.38 -4.08
CA LEU A 165 6.02 13.49 -3.61
C LEU A 165 7.34 12.99 -3.02
N LEU A 166 7.29 11.93 -2.20
CA LEU A 166 8.50 11.31 -1.66
C LEU A 166 9.41 10.79 -2.79
N SER A 167 8.83 10.12 -3.79
CA SER A 167 9.57 9.65 -4.97
C SER A 167 10.21 10.80 -5.75
N ALA A 168 9.48 11.92 -5.94
CA ALA A 168 9.99 13.12 -6.60
C ALA A 168 11.12 13.80 -5.81
N VAL A 169 11.00 13.88 -4.48
CA VAL A 169 12.06 14.40 -3.60
C VAL A 169 13.34 13.58 -3.72
N LEU A 170 13.22 12.24 -3.75
CA LEU A 170 14.37 11.36 -3.96
C LEU A 170 14.95 11.51 -5.37
N ALA A 171 14.11 11.52 -6.41
CA ALA A 171 14.53 11.71 -7.81
C ALA A 171 15.32 13.01 -8.00
N ARG A 172 14.84 14.13 -7.44
CA ARG A 172 15.57 15.41 -7.47
C ARG A 172 16.88 15.33 -6.67
N ALA A 173 16.86 14.72 -5.48
CA ALA A 173 18.05 14.62 -4.63
C ALA A 173 19.18 13.77 -5.25
N THR A 174 18.83 12.79 -6.09
CA THR A 174 19.78 11.91 -6.77
C THR A 174 20.01 12.28 -8.23
N ALA A 175 19.39 13.36 -8.72
CA ALA A 175 19.37 13.75 -10.14
C ALA A 175 19.01 12.58 -11.08
N THR A 176 18.04 11.76 -10.67
CA THR A 176 17.61 10.57 -11.43
C THR A 176 16.38 10.92 -12.28
N PRO A 177 16.38 10.64 -13.60
CA PRO A 177 15.22 10.86 -14.46
C PRO A 177 13.99 10.10 -13.96
N ALA A 178 12.80 10.65 -14.22
CA ALA A 178 11.54 10.05 -13.78
C ALA A 178 11.36 8.61 -14.28
N SER A 179 11.76 8.32 -15.53
CA SER A 179 11.66 7.00 -16.15
C SER A 179 12.37 5.91 -15.34
N VAL A 180 13.53 6.22 -14.74
CA VAL A 180 14.29 5.31 -13.88
C VAL A 180 13.84 5.41 -12.42
N ALA A 181 13.57 6.62 -11.94
CA ALA A 181 13.21 6.88 -10.54
C ALA A 181 11.92 6.16 -10.13
N TYR A 182 10.96 5.99 -11.05
CA TYR A 182 9.72 5.24 -10.80
C TYR A 182 9.99 3.81 -10.30
N ASN A 183 10.82 3.06 -11.01
CA ASN A 183 11.17 1.68 -10.64
C ASN A 183 12.07 1.61 -9.40
N LEU A 184 12.97 2.58 -9.19
CA LEU A 184 13.78 2.67 -7.95
C LEU A 184 12.92 3.02 -6.72
N ALA A 185 11.89 3.84 -6.88
CA ALA A 185 10.94 4.17 -5.82
C ALA A 185 10.13 2.94 -5.41
N LEU A 186 9.62 2.16 -6.37
CA LEU A 186 8.97 0.86 -6.10
C LEU A 186 9.85 -0.05 -5.25
N ALA A 187 11.12 -0.23 -5.67
CA ALA A 187 12.08 -1.03 -4.92
C ALA A 187 12.37 -0.48 -3.51
N THR A 188 12.35 0.85 -3.36
CA THR A 188 12.54 1.52 -2.06
C THR A 188 11.40 1.20 -1.10
N PHE A 189 10.14 1.40 -1.52
CA PHE A 189 8.98 1.11 -0.67
C PHE A 189 8.91 -0.37 -0.30
N TRP A 190 9.22 -1.28 -1.24
CA TRP A 190 9.29 -2.71 -0.99
C TRP A 190 10.32 -3.06 0.09
N ALA A 191 11.55 -2.60 -0.09
CA ALA A 191 12.65 -2.87 0.83
C ALA A 191 12.40 -2.29 2.22
N MET A 192 11.77 -1.11 2.29
CA MET A 192 11.34 -0.51 3.55
C MET A 192 10.27 -1.36 4.25
N LEU A 193 9.28 -1.87 3.52
CA LEU A 193 8.23 -2.72 4.08
C LEU A 193 8.82 -3.99 4.72
N VAL A 194 9.66 -4.70 3.97
CA VAL A 194 10.32 -5.94 4.41
C VAL A 194 11.19 -5.68 5.65
N THR A 195 11.95 -4.59 5.65
CA THR A 195 12.84 -4.22 6.76
C THR A 195 12.06 -3.77 8.00
N ALA A 196 10.97 -3.03 7.83
CA ALA A 196 10.09 -2.60 8.92
C ALA A 196 9.39 -3.80 9.57
N ALA A 197 8.92 -4.78 8.78
CA ALA A 197 8.34 -6.03 9.29
C ALA A 197 9.37 -6.83 10.09
N TYR A 198 10.59 -6.96 9.57
CA TYR A 198 11.72 -7.58 10.27
C TYR A 198 11.99 -6.93 11.63
N GLY A 199 12.08 -5.60 11.66
CA GLY A 199 12.33 -4.81 12.86
C GLY A 199 11.24 -4.95 13.93
N LEU A 200 9.97 -4.77 13.54
CA LEU A 200 8.85 -4.82 14.48
C LEU A 200 8.67 -6.22 15.08
N ALA A 201 8.66 -7.26 14.25
CA ALA A 201 8.52 -8.63 14.71
C ALA A 201 9.70 -9.06 15.58
N GLY A 202 10.93 -8.69 15.19
CA GLY A 202 12.12 -8.94 16.00
C GLY A 202 12.06 -8.26 17.37
N ALA A 203 11.57 -7.02 17.44
CA ALA A 203 11.42 -6.28 18.70
C ALA A 203 10.33 -6.89 19.61
N MET A 204 9.23 -7.38 19.04
CA MET A 204 8.19 -8.12 19.78
C MET A 204 8.71 -9.47 20.30
N ALA A 205 9.42 -10.22 19.45
CA ALA A 205 10.01 -11.51 19.81
C ALA A 205 11.02 -11.41 20.97
N ALA A 206 11.87 -10.39 20.96
CA ALA A 206 12.85 -10.16 22.02
C ALA A 206 12.22 -9.91 23.40
N ARG A 207 11.05 -9.26 23.46
CA ARG A 207 10.31 -9.08 24.72
C ARG A 207 9.96 -10.41 25.38
N HIS A 208 9.86 -11.47 24.58
CA HIS A 208 9.52 -12.81 25.02
C HIS A 208 10.73 -13.76 25.04
N GLY A 209 11.96 -13.22 24.94
CA GLY A 209 13.19 -14.01 24.99
C GLY A 209 13.47 -14.82 23.73
N HIS A 210 12.78 -14.54 22.62
CA HIS A 210 12.99 -15.24 21.35
C HIS A 210 13.99 -14.51 20.44
N SER A 211 14.49 -15.23 19.44
CA SER A 211 15.45 -14.72 18.46
C SER A 211 14.85 -13.60 17.62
N THR A 212 15.43 -12.40 17.74
CA THR A 212 15.06 -11.24 16.91
C THR A 212 15.17 -11.55 15.42
N ARG A 213 16.26 -12.22 15.03
CA ARG A 213 16.62 -12.44 13.64
C ARG A 213 15.72 -13.49 12.99
N ALA A 214 15.51 -14.62 13.65
CA ALA A 214 14.70 -15.70 13.08
C ALA A 214 13.23 -15.26 12.93
N THR A 215 12.66 -14.63 13.95
CA THR A 215 11.29 -14.11 13.89
C THR A 215 11.16 -12.93 12.93
N GLY A 216 12.15 -12.04 12.89
CA GLY A 216 12.20 -10.95 11.92
C GLY A 216 12.24 -11.46 10.47
N LEU A 217 13.06 -12.47 10.16
CA LEU A 217 13.12 -13.07 8.82
C LEU A 217 11.80 -13.76 8.44
N LEU A 218 11.15 -14.43 9.40
CA LEU A 218 9.83 -15.00 9.18
C LEU A 218 8.78 -13.91 8.88
N ALA A 219 8.86 -12.75 9.55
CA ALA A 219 7.97 -11.61 9.26
C ALA A 219 8.27 -10.98 7.89
N ALA A 220 9.54 -10.82 7.54
CA ALA A 220 9.96 -10.37 6.21
C ALA A 220 9.37 -11.27 5.10
N PHE A 221 9.40 -12.59 5.31
CA PHE A 221 8.76 -13.54 4.41
C PHE A 221 7.23 -13.40 4.40
N LEU A 222 6.56 -13.46 5.55
CA LEU A 222 5.09 -13.44 5.64
C LEU A 222 4.45 -12.13 5.16
N VAL A 223 5.16 -11.00 5.31
CA VAL A 223 4.68 -9.69 4.85
C VAL A 223 5.08 -9.46 3.40
N GLY A 224 6.36 -9.59 3.06
CA GLY A 224 6.85 -9.30 1.72
C GLY A 224 6.50 -10.41 0.73
N PHE A 225 6.94 -11.63 0.97
CA PHE A 225 7.02 -12.64 -0.07
C PHE A 225 5.82 -13.60 -0.12
N ALA A 226 5.21 -13.90 1.02
CA ALA A 226 4.10 -14.85 1.09
C ALA A 226 2.93 -14.40 0.23
N GLY A 227 2.36 -15.34 -0.53
CA GLY A 227 1.05 -15.19 -1.14
C GLY A 227 -0.02 -15.95 -0.37
N ASN A 228 -1.25 -15.83 -0.85
CA ASN A 228 -2.39 -16.54 -0.29
C ASN A 228 -2.37 -18.04 -0.64
N LEU A 229 -3.28 -18.79 -0.03
CA LEU A 229 -3.43 -20.23 -0.26
C LEU A 229 -4.27 -20.55 -1.50
N ALA A 230 -4.76 -19.56 -2.26
CA ALA A 230 -5.56 -19.80 -3.45
C ALA A 230 -4.72 -20.45 -4.56
N THR A 231 -3.52 -19.94 -4.84
CA THR A 231 -2.62 -20.53 -5.85
C THR A 231 -2.31 -22.01 -5.60
N PRO A 232 -1.76 -22.42 -4.42
CA PRO A 232 -1.50 -23.84 -4.19
C PRO A 232 -2.79 -24.67 -4.21
N ALA A 233 -3.91 -24.16 -3.67
CA ALA A 233 -5.17 -24.90 -3.69
C ALA A 233 -5.68 -25.15 -5.12
N ARG A 234 -5.55 -24.18 -6.02
CA ARG A 234 -5.98 -24.29 -7.43
C ARG A 234 -5.05 -25.21 -8.24
N LEU A 235 -3.74 -25.13 -8.03
CA LEU A 235 -2.81 -26.05 -8.67
C LEU A 235 -3.04 -27.50 -8.20
N LEU A 236 -3.31 -27.70 -6.91
CA LEU A 236 -3.70 -29.01 -6.38
C LEU A 236 -5.05 -29.48 -6.92
N LEU A 237 -6.01 -28.57 -7.12
CA LEU A 237 -7.28 -28.88 -7.76
C LEU A 237 -7.06 -29.49 -9.16
N GLY A 238 -6.07 -29.02 -9.92
CA GLY A 238 -5.70 -29.58 -11.23
C GLY A 238 -5.29 -31.07 -11.19
N LEU A 239 -4.86 -31.57 -10.03
CA LEU A 239 -4.47 -32.97 -9.82
C LEU A 239 -5.66 -33.86 -9.35
N VAL A 240 -6.80 -33.26 -9.04
CA VAL A 240 -7.99 -33.97 -8.53
C VAL A 240 -8.77 -34.63 -9.69
N PRO A 241 -9.32 -35.85 -9.49
CA PRO A 241 -10.16 -36.51 -10.50
C PRO A 241 -11.30 -35.63 -11.03
N PRO A 242 -11.66 -35.72 -12.32
CA PRO A 242 -12.68 -34.86 -12.95
C PRO A 242 -14.01 -34.78 -12.19
N ASP A 243 -14.52 -35.92 -11.69
CA ASP A 243 -15.81 -35.96 -10.98
C ASP A 243 -15.79 -35.13 -9.68
N LEU A 244 -14.68 -35.20 -8.93
CA LEU A 244 -14.49 -34.42 -7.71
C LEU A 244 -14.23 -32.94 -8.03
N ARG A 245 -13.53 -32.64 -9.12
CA ARG A 245 -13.38 -31.26 -9.61
C ARG A 245 -14.72 -30.66 -9.99
N ALA A 246 -15.57 -31.37 -10.71
CA ALA A 246 -16.89 -30.89 -11.08
C ALA A 246 -17.77 -30.64 -9.83
N ALA A 247 -17.69 -31.53 -8.83
CA ALA A 247 -18.49 -31.41 -7.61
C ALA A 247 -18.03 -30.27 -6.67
N TYR A 248 -16.72 -30.01 -6.56
CA TYR A 248 -16.17 -29.13 -5.51
C TYR A 248 -15.28 -27.99 -6.02
N GLY A 249 -14.94 -27.95 -7.31
CA GLY A 249 -13.99 -26.99 -7.88
C GLY A 249 -14.48 -25.54 -7.86
N HIS A 250 -15.79 -25.32 -7.95
CA HIS A 250 -16.39 -23.97 -7.91
C HIS A 250 -15.96 -23.17 -6.69
N ALA A 251 -15.85 -23.79 -5.51
CA ALA A 251 -15.46 -23.11 -4.28
C ALA A 251 -14.04 -22.49 -4.34
N PHE A 252 -13.14 -23.06 -5.15
CA PHE A 252 -11.76 -22.59 -5.31
C PHE A 252 -11.62 -21.51 -6.41
N LEU A 253 -12.61 -21.43 -7.29
CA LEU A 253 -12.60 -20.59 -8.49
C LEU A 253 -13.62 -19.44 -8.44
N ALA A 254 -14.50 -19.41 -7.44
CA ALA A 254 -15.63 -18.47 -7.32
C ALA A 254 -15.26 -16.98 -7.43
N GLY A 255 -14.03 -16.58 -7.07
CA GLY A 255 -13.58 -15.20 -7.18
C GLY A 255 -13.23 -14.74 -8.59
N ILE A 256 -13.07 -15.66 -9.55
CA ILE A 256 -12.66 -15.35 -10.93
C ILE A 256 -13.90 -15.17 -11.80
N ARG A 257 -14.04 -13.98 -12.41
CA ARG A 257 -15.18 -13.60 -13.25
C ARG A 257 -15.02 -14.07 -14.70
N SER A 258 -14.79 -15.37 -14.88
CA SER A 258 -14.73 -16.03 -16.20
C SER A 258 -15.57 -17.32 -16.19
N PRO A 259 -15.97 -17.85 -17.35
CA PRO A 259 -16.60 -19.16 -17.43
C PRO A 259 -15.80 -20.23 -16.68
N TYR A 260 -16.51 -21.16 -16.03
CA TYR A 260 -15.87 -22.16 -15.16
C TYR A 260 -14.82 -23.00 -15.89
N GLU A 261 -15.11 -23.45 -17.11
CA GLU A 261 -14.20 -24.28 -17.90
C GLU A 261 -12.91 -23.55 -18.28
N GLU A 262 -13.03 -22.28 -18.71
CA GLU A 262 -11.89 -21.41 -18.99
C GLU A 262 -11.05 -21.15 -17.72
N THR A 263 -11.72 -20.89 -16.61
CA THR A 263 -11.08 -20.66 -15.32
C THR A 263 -10.35 -21.90 -14.84
N LEU A 264 -10.95 -23.08 -15.02
CA LEU A 264 -10.32 -24.35 -14.69
C LEU A 264 -9.05 -24.55 -15.52
N ALA A 265 -9.12 -24.33 -16.84
CA ALA A 265 -7.98 -24.47 -17.74
C ALA A 265 -6.82 -23.50 -17.42
N THR A 266 -7.13 -22.27 -17.00
CA THR A 266 -6.13 -21.23 -16.73
C THR A 266 -5.60 -21.25 -15.30
N ALA A 267 -6.42 -21.59 -14.30
CA ALA A 267 -6.03 -21.47 -12.90
C ALA A 267 -5.38 -22.73 -12.30
N THR A 268 -5.54 -23.90 -12.93
CA THR A 268 -5.08 -25.17 -12.36
C THR A 268 -3.82 -25.76 -13.00
N HIS A 269 -3.27 -25.10 -14.02
CA HIS A 269 -2.08 -25.58 -14.75
C HIS A 269 -1.00 -24.49 -14.83
N LEU A 270 0.28 -24.87 -14.62
CA LEU A 270 1.39 -23.90 -14.53
C LEU A 270 1.69 -23.20 -15.87
N ASP A 271 1.44 -23.87 -16.98
CA ASP A 271 1.68 -23.38 -18.35
C ASP A 271 0.65 -22.33 -18.81
N THR A 272 -0.51 -22.27 -18.17
CA THR A 272 -1.58 -21.29 -18.47
C THR A 272 -1.84 -20.31 -17.31
N TRP A 273 -1.31 -20.60 -16.11
CA TRP A 273 -1.46 -19.75 -14.94
C TRP A 273 -0.78 -18.39 -15.12
N ASN A 274 -1.43 -17.34 -14.62
CA ASN A 274 -0.92 -15.98 -14.52
C ASN A 274 -1.14 -15.37 -13.13
N TYR A 275 -0.27 -14.42 -12.76
CA TYR A 275 -0.28 -13.82 -11.42
C TYR A 275 -1.56 -13.03 -11.08
N TRP A 276 -2.33 -12.56 -12.07
CA TRP A 276 -3.61 -11.87 -11.84
C TRP A 276 -4.60 -12.75 -11.10
N LEU A 277 -4.56 -14.07 -11.32
CA LEU A 277 -5.46 -15.00 -10.64
C LEU A 277 -5.30 -14.97 -9.12
N GLY A 278 -4.12 -14.55 -8.61
CA GLY A 278 -3.83 -14.47 -7.18
C GLY A 278 -4.75 -13.51 -6.40
N ARG A 279 -5.30 -12.47 -7.03
CA ARG A 279 -6.14 -11.46 -6.36
C ARG A 279 -7.65 -11.71 -6.42
N TYR A 280 -8.08 -12.64 -7.27
CA TYR A 280 -9.49 -12.95 -7.54
C TYR A 280 -9.91 -14.19 -6.74
N VAL A 281 -10.18 -14.01 -5.44
CA VAL A 281 -10.47 -15.14 -4.53
C VAL A 281 -11.86 -15.04 -3.90
N VAL A 282 -12.23 -13.85 -3.43
CA VAL A 282 -13.57 -13.60 -2.88
C VAL A 282 -14.42 -12.98 -4.00
N PRO A 283 -15.63 -13.51 -4.28
CA PRO A 283 -16.50 -13.00 -5.33
C PRO A 283 -16.72 -11.48 -5.23
N ASP A 284 -16.77 -10.82 -6.38
CA ASP A 284 -17.08 -9.39 -6.51
C ASP A 284 -16.18 -8.45 -5.69
N THR A 285 -14.98 -8.90 -5.38
CA THR A 285 -13.99 -8.13 -4.64
C THR A 285 -12.58 -8.39 -5.16
N ILE A 286 -11.62 -7.63 -4.63
CA ILE A 286 -10.21 -7.80 -4.92
C ILE A 286 -9.45 -7.92 -3.59
N THR A 287 -8.66 -8.99 -3.44
CA THR A 287 -7.81 -9.19 -2.27
C THR A 287 -6.34 -9.24 -2.70
N VAL A 288 -5.60 -8.19 -2.35
CA VAL A 288 -4.18 -8.09 -2.70
C VAL A 288 -3.30 -8.20 -1.48
N PHE A 289 -2.07 -8.64 -1.73
CA PHE A 289 -0.99 -8.72 -0.76
C PHE A 289 0.26 -8.07 -1.36
N PRO A 290 1.28 -7.76 -0.55
CA PRO A 290 2.41 -6.95 -1.00
C PRO A 290 3.05 -7.44 -2.29
N LEU A 291 3.49 -8.70 -2.39
CA LEU A 291 4.20 -9.15 -3.59
C LEU A 291 3.36 -8.97 -4.87
N TRP A 292 2.06 -9.29 -4.81
CA TRP A 292 1.18 -9.09 -5.95
C TRP A 292 1.15 -7.61 -6.40
N SER A 293 0.98 -6.69 -5.46
CA SER A 293 0.86 -5.25 -5.80
C SER A 293 2.15 -4.66 -6.33
N PHE A 294 3.29 -5.07 -5.75
CA PHE A 294 4.58 -4.58 -6.19
C PHE A 294 5.02 -5.22 -7.52
N LEU A 295 4.68 -6.50 -7.77
CA LEU A 295 4.89 -7.13 -9.09
C LEU A 295 4.08 -6.43 -10.17
N ASN A 296 2.83 -6.04 -9.88
CA ASN A 296 2.03 -5.27 -10.83
C ASN A 296 2.77 -4.02 -11.32
N GLY A 297 3.58 -3.39 -10.45
CA GLY A 297 4.41 -2.24 -10.80
C GLY A 297 3.69 -0.90 -10.70
N ASP A 298 2.55 -0.84 -10.01
CA ASP A 298 1.90 0.43 -9.69
C ASP A 298 2.62 1.09 -8.51
N LEU A 299 3.14 2.29 -8.69
CA LEU A 299 3.71 3.11 -7.61
C LEU A 299 2.57 3.76 -6.82
N HIS A 300 1.64 2.93 -6.35
CA HIS A 300 0.35 3.38 -5.89
C HIS A 300 0.25 3.45 -4.36
N ALA A 301 -0.69 4.26 -3.88
CA ALA A 301 -0.82 4.61 -2.47
C ALA A 301 -0.96 3.44 -1.51
N HIS A 302 -1.74 2.41 -1.86
CA HIS A 302 -1.95 1.26 -0.98
C HIS A 302 -0.67 0.45 -0.80
N ALA A 303 0.25 0.46 -1.77
CA ALA A 303 1.56 -0.17 -1.68
C ALA A 303 2.56 0.73 -0.92
N MET A 304 2.66 2.00 -1.33
CA MET A 304 3.62 2.97 -0.77
C MET A 304 3.40 3.29 0.72
N VAL A 305 2.16 3.21 1.22
CA VAL A 305 1.84 3.54 2.62
C VAL A 305 2.26 2.45 3.60
N THR A 306 2.47 1.21 3.13
CA THR A 306 2.67 0.04 4.01
C THR A 306 3.89 0.13 4.95
N PRO A 307 5.05 0.71 4.57
CA PRO A 307 6.16 0.88 5.52
C PRO A 307 5.83 1.90 6.62
N PHE A 308 5.07 2.94 6.29
CA PHE A 308 4.64 3.96 7.26
C PHE A 308 3.53 3.44 8.18
N LEU A 309 2.67 2.54 7.69
CA LEU A 309 1.74 1.81 8.54
C LEU A 309 2.49 0.98 9.59
N LEU A 310 3.56 0.28 9.20
CA LEU A 310 4.40 -0.45 10.16
C LEU A 310 5.20 0.47 11.07
N LEU A 311 5.59 1.66 10.62
CA LEU A 311 6.16 2.70 11.49
C LEU A 311 5.14 3.14 12.55
N GLY A 312 3.88 3.34 12.17
CA GLY A 312 2.77 3.61 13.09
C GLY A 312 2.57 2.48 14.11
N ALA A 313 2.58 1.22 13.66
CA ALA A 313 2.50 0.05 14.52
C ALA A 313 3.71 -0.06 15.48
N ALA A 314 4.92 0.29 15.02
CA ALA A 314 6.12 0.32 15.83
C ALA A 314 6.08 1.42 16.89
N LEU A 315 5.56 2.61 16.56
CA LEU A 315 5.34 3.70 17.53
C LEU A 315 4.27 3.32 18.55
N ALA A 316 3.19 2.68 18.11
CA ALA A 316 2.17 2.12 18.99
C ALA A 316 2.76 1.06 19.94
N PHE A 317 3.64 0.18 19.45
CA PHE A 317 4.39 -0.77 20.30
C PHE A 317 5.37 -0.06 21.24
N ALA A 318 6.03 1.01 20.79
CA ALA A 318 6.91 1.80 21.62
C ALA A 318 6.13 2.47 22.78
N TYR A 319 4.91 2.93 22.53
CA TYR A 319 4.00 3.41 23.57
C TYR A 319 3.59 2.28 24.51
N TYR A 320 3.14 1.15 23.96
CA TYR A 320 2.74 -0.05 24.73
C TYR A 320 3.83 -0.50 25.71
N ARG A 321 5.11 -0.34 25.35
CA ARG A 321 6.26 -0.69 26.20
C ARG A 321 6.71 0.41 27.15
N THR A 322 6.17 1.62 27.05
CA THR A 322 6.61 2.75 27.88
C THR A 322 5.89 2.74 29.23
N PRO A 323 6.62 2.66 30.36
CA PRO A 323 6.01 2.59 31.69
C PRO A 323 5.14 3.79 32.03
N GLU A 324 4.20 3.61 32.96
CA GLU A 324 3.26 4.67 33.39
C GLU A 324 4.00 5.93 33.88
N ALA A 325 5.14 5.76 34.56
CA ALA A 325 5.96 6.84 35.10
C ALA A 325 6.61 7.75 34.04
N GLU A 326 6.80 7.27 32.80
CA GLU A 326 7.44 8.04 31.72
C GLU A 326 6.41 8.88 30.93
N VAL A 327 5.69 9.74 31.64
CA VAL A 327 4.56 10.52 31.09
C VAL A 327 4.98 11.37 29.89
N THR A 328 6.12 12.08 29.96
CA THR A 328 6.61 12.93 28.87
C THR A 328 6.82 12.13 27.59
N ARG A 329 7.47 10.97 27.69
CA ARG A 329 7.70 10.09 26.54
C ARG A 329 6.38 9.61 25.95
N ARG A 330 5.44 9.19 26.80
CA ARG A 330 4.12 8.73 26.37
C ARG A 330 3.36 9.82 25.63
N ARG A 331 3.37 11.05 26.14
CA ARG A 331 2.78 12.23 25.48
C ARG A 331 3.44 12.52 24.14
N VAL A 332 4.78 12.50 24.06
CA VAL A 332 5.50 12.70 22.78
C VAL A 332 5.12 11.63 21.75
N LEU A 333 4.91 10.38 22.17
CA LEU A 333 4.46 9.34 21.25
C LEU A 333 3.04 9.58 20.73
N VAL A 334 2.06 9.84 21.59
CA VAL A 334 0.63 9.94 21.18
C VAL A 334 0.19 11.32 20.68
N PHE A 335 0.91 12.39 21.04
CA PHE A 335 0.61 13.77 20.64
C PHE A 335 1.69 14.39 19.74
N GLY A 336 2.76 13.66 19.40
CA GLY A 336 3.80 14.11 18.47
C GLY A 336 4.06 13.10 17.35
N ALA A 337 4.66 11.96 17.67
CA ALA A 337 5.12 10.99 16.68
C ALA A 337 3.98 10.26 15.94
N LEU A 338 2.98 9.74 16.66
CA LEU A 338 1.82 9.06 16.07
C LEU A 338 0.97 10.02 15.22
N PRO A 339 0.67 11.27 15.66
CA PRO A 339 0.02 12.25 14.79
C PRO A 339 0.79 12.57 13.52
N ALA A 340 2.12 12.75 13.60
CA ALA A 340 2.94 13.01 12.42
C ALA A 340 2.86 11.85 11.40
N VAL A 341 2.94 10.60 11.88
CA VAL A 341 2.78 9.42 11.02
C VAL A 341 1.36 9.27 10.51
N ALA A 342 0.34 9.57 11.31
CA ALA A 342 -1.05 9.57 10.86
C ALA A 342 -1.27 10.61 9.74
N GLY A 343 -0.80 11.84 9.92
CA GLY A 343 -0.86 12.87 8.87
C GLY A 343 -0.13 12.45 7.61
N LEU A 344 1.09 11.89 7.74
CA LEU A 344 1.82 11.33 6.60
C LEU A 344 1.02 10.22 5.90
N THR A 345 0.44 9.27 6.65
CA THR A 345 -0.36 8.22 6.00
C THR A 345 -1.60 8.81 5.34
N ALA A 346 -2.19 9.89 5.84
CA ALA A 346 -3.27 10.57 5.14
C ALA A 346 -2.84 11.13 3.77
N LEU A 347 -1.65 11.73 3.69
CA LEU A 347 -1.08 12.26 2.44
C LEU A 347 -0.71 11.15 1.44
N VAL A 348 -0.18 10.02 1.94
CA VAL A 348 0.22 8.88 1.09
C VAL A 348 -0.99 8.04 0.69
N SER A 349 -1.91 7.77 1.62
CA SER A 349 -3.13 7.00 1.44
C SER A 349 -4.14 7.30 2.56
N THR A 350 -5.14 8.13 2.29
CA THR A 350 -6.20 8.51 3.26
C THR A 350 -6.85 7.31 3.94
N TRP A 351 -6.86 6.15 3.30
CA TRP A 351 -7.40 4.88 3.83
C TRP A 351 -6.63 4.29 5.00
N SER A 352 -5.35 4.63 5.16
CA SER A 352 -4.50 4.14 6.25
C SER A 352 -4.50 5.07 7.47
N PHE A 353 -5.01 6.29 7.33
CA PHE A 353 -5.12 7.24 8.43
C PHE A 353 -5.97 6.69 9.60
N PRO A 354 -7.20 6.16 9.38
CA PRO A 354 -8.01 5.57 10.45
C PRO A 354 -7.31 4.39 11.14
N THR A 355 -6.48 3.64 10.42
CA THR A 355 -5.76 2.49 10.98
C THR A 355 -4.67 2.91 11.95
N VAL A 356 -3.92 3.99 11.67
CA VAL A 356 -2.93 4.51 12.64
C VAL A 356 -3.63 5.03 13.91
N VAL A 357 -4.78 5.69 13.75
CA VAL A 357 -5.62 6.13 14.88
C VAL A 357 -6.15 4.93 15.67
N GLY A 358 -6.65 3.89 14.99
CA GLY A 358 -7.11 2.65 15.59
C GLY A 358 -6.00 1.89 16.33
N LEU A 359 -4.79 1.82 15.76
CA LEU A 359 -3.62 1.23 16.42
C LEU A 359 -3.23 2.02 17.68
N THR A 360 -3.36 3.35 17.65
CA THR A 360 -3.16 4.19 18.84
C THR A 360 -4.19 3.87 19.91
N TRP A 361 -5.47 3.78 19.53
CA TRP A 361 -6.55 3.40 20.45
C TRP A 361 -6.27 2.04 21.09
N LEU A 362 -5.95 1.02 20.29
CA LEU A 362 -5.69 -0.33 20.80
C LEU A 362 -4.43 -0.36 21.69
N ALA A 363 -3.34 0.31 21.28
CA ALA A 363 -2.13 0.38 22.10
C ALA A 363 -2.35 1.07 23.44
N VAL A 364 -3.13 2.16 23.48
CA VAL A 364 -3.49 2.85 24.73
C VAL A 364 -4.45 2.02 25.58
N THR A 365 -5.34 1.27 24.93
CA THR A 365 -6.32 0.40 25.60
C THR A 365 -5.67 -0.78 26.29
N PHE A 366 -4.68 -1.41 25.65
CA PHE A 366 -4.05 -2.64 26.13
C PHE A 366 -2.71 -2.43 26.84
N ALA A 367 -2.15 -1.22 26.82
CA ALA A 367 -0.94 -0.94 27.60
C ALA A 367 -1.21 -1.04 29.11
N ASP A 368 -0.23 -1.55 29.86
CA ASP A 368 -0.26 -1.57 31.33
C ASP A 368 -0.44 -0.16 31.93
N ALA A 369 0.09 0.84 31.21
CA ALA A 369 0.07 2.24 31.61
C ALA A 369 -1.30 2.90 31.33
N ARG A 370 -1.94 3.41 32.39
CA ARG A 370 -3.30 3.95 32.30
C ARG A 370 -3.38 5.22 31.45
N ALA A 371 -4.39 5.31 30.57
CA ALA A 371 -4.63 6.47 29.70
C ALA A 371 -4.76 7.80 30.48
N ARG A 372 -5.42 7.78 31.65
CA ARG A 372 -5.66 8.99 32.46
C ARG A 372 -4.40 9.76 32.87
N THR A 373 -3.26 9.08 33.00
CA THR A 373 -1.98 9.73 33.35
C THR A 373 -1.42 10.59 32.23
N LEU A 374 -2.00 10.51 31.02
CA LEU A 374 -1.71 11.44 29.95
C LEU A 374 -2.34 12.82 30.20
N LEU A 375 -3.40 12.91 31.00
CA LEU A 375 -4.05 14.17 31.35
C LEU A 375 -3.29 14.94 32.43
N PRO A 376 -3.33 16.28 32.43
CA PRO A 376 -2.84 17.10 33.55
C PRO A 376 -3.52 16.71 34.87
N ASP A 377 -2.81 16.80 36.00
CA ASP A 377 -3.26 16.31 37.32
C ASP A 377 -4.63 16.85 37.73
N ARG A 378 -4.93 18.12 37.41
CA ARG A 378 -6.22 18.77 37.68
C ARG A 378 -7.43 18.10 37.02
N PHE A 379 -7.24 17.33 35.94
CA PHE A 379 -8.31 16.65 35.21
C PHE A 379 -8.37 15.15 35.50
N GLN A 380 -7.38 14.60 36.23
CA GLN A 380 -7.34 13.16 36.52
C GLN A 380 -8.45 12.73 37.50
N SER A 381 -8.90 13.63 38.38
CA SER A 381 -10.00 13.41 39.33
C SER A 381 -11.39 13.48 38.68
N ILE A 382 -11.53 14.24 37.60
CA ILE A 382 -12.78 14.43 36.84
C ILE A 382 -13.02 13.23 35.92
N ALA A 383 -11.95 12.61 35.42
CA ALA A 383 -12.02 11.50 34.48
C ALA A 383 -12.47 10.15 35.08
N THR A 384 -12.64 10.02 36.41
CA THR A 384 -13.37 8.91 37.07
C THR A 384 -13.44 9.11 38.60
N PRO A 385 -14.58 8.82 39.28
CA PRO A 385 -14.66 8.90 40.74
C PRO A 385 -13.70 7.92 41.41
N SER A 386 -13.07 8.37 42.49
CA SER A 386 -12.22 7.55 43.36
C SER A 386 -12.99 6.35 43.93
N LEU A 387 -12.71 5.15 43.43
CA LEU A 387 -13.00 3.91 44.13
C LEU A 387 -11.67 3.26 44.50
N SER A 388 -11.25 3.55 45.73
CA SER A 388 -10.15 2.91 46.45
C SER A 388 -10.47 1.45 46.72
N GLY A 389 -9.63 0.55 46.22
CA GLY A 389 -9.78 -0.92 46.34
C GLY A 389 -10.04 -1.54 44.97
N ARG A 390 -9.38 -2.66 44.64
CA ARG A 390 -9.51 -3.38 43.35
C ARG A 390 -10.98 -3.79 43.07
N PRO A 391 -11.73 -3.17 42.14
CA PRO A 391 -13.03 -3.72 41.73
C PRO A 391 -12.90 -4.25 40.30
N ARG A 392 -13.08 -5.56 40.15
CA ARG A 392 -13.26 -6.24 38.86
C ARG A 392 -14.67 -5.90 38.37
N GLY A 393 -14.84 -5.02 37.39
CA GLY A 393 -16.18 -4.64 36.91
C GLY A 393 -16.19 -3.95 35.53
N VAL A 394 -17.32 -4.09 34.83
CA VAL A 394 -17.55 -3.61 33.44
C VAL A 394 -17.39 -2.09 33.30
N GLY A 395 -17.79 -1.29 34.29
CA GLY A 395 -17.70 0.17 34.24
C GLY A 395 -16.27 0.73 34.17
N ARG A 396 -15.31 0.09 34.86
CA ARG A 396 -13.89 0.50 34.78
C ARG A 396 -13.26 0.14 33.44
N GLU A 397 -13.67 -1.00 32.87
CA GLU A 397 -13.25 -1.43 31.54
C GLU A 397 -13.74 -0.44 30.47
N LEU A 398 -15.03 -0.08 30.52
CA LEU A 398 -15.62 0.95 29.67
C LEU A 398 -14.87 2.28 29.81
N GLY A 399 -14.60 2.74 31.04
CA GLY A 399 -13.83 3.97 31.27
C GLY A 399 -12.41 3.94 30.67
N SER A 400 -11.72 2.79 30.71
CA SER A 400 -10.41 2.64 30.10
C SER A 400 -10.48 2.69 28.56
N VAL A 401 -11.46 2.02 27.97
CA VAL A 401 -11.69 1.99 26.52
C VAL A 401 -12.07 3.38 26.00
N VAL A 402 -12.96 4.08 26.71
CA VAL A 402 -13.40 5.44 26.36
C VAL A 402 -12.27 6.45 26.54
N GLY A 403 -11.49 6.36 27.62
CA GLY A 403 -10.31 7.21 27.83
C GLY A 403 -9.26 7.03 26.74
N ALA A 404 -9.00 5.77 26.34
CA ALA A 404 -8.13 5.48 25.21
C ALA A 404 -8.69 6.03 23.89
N ALA A 405 -10.01 5.96 23.68
CA ALA A 405 -10.66 6.52 22.50
C ALA A 405 -10.48 8.04 22.42
N GLY A 406 -10.61 8.74 23.56
CA GLY A 406 -10.33 10.19 23.62
C GLY A 406 -8.88 10.55 23.23
N VAL A 407 -7.90 9.74 23.66
CA VAL A 407 -6.49 9.92 23.24
C VAL A 407 -6.34 9.68 21.74
N ALA A 408 -6.93 8.61 21.20
CA ALA A 408 -6.87 8.31 19.78
C ALA A 408 -7.56 9.39 18.93
N VAL A 409 -8.70 9.93 19.37
CA VAL A 409 -9.36 11.08 18.72
C VAL A 409 -8.43 12.29 18.70
N ALA A 410 -7.77 12.61 19.81
CA ALA A 410 -6.80 13.71 19.85
C ALA A 410 -5.60 13.44 18.91
N THR A 411 -5.10 12.21 18.86
CA THR A 411 -4.07 11.80 17.88
C THR A 411 -4.55 12.00 16.44
N GLY A 412 -5.80 11.62 16.14
CA GLY A 412 -6.44 11.81 14.84
C GLY A 412 -6.58 13.28 14.48
N VAL A 413 -7.06 14.13 15.39
CA VAL A 413 -7.19 15.58 15.16
C VAL A 413 -5.82 16.22 14.87
N LEU A 414 -4.78 15.85 15.62
CA LEU A 414 -3.42 16.34 15.37
C LEU A 414 -2.86 15.81 14.04
N GLY A 415 -3.14 14.55 13.69
CA GLY A 415 -2.75 13.99 12.39
C GLY A 415 -3.48 14.64 11.22
N PHE A 416 -4.77 14.96 11.39
CA PHE A 416 -5.53 15.76 10.44
C PHE A 416 -4.91 17.14 10.25
N ALA A 417 -4.51 17.80 11.34
CA ALA A 417 -3.83 19.10 11.27
C ALA A 417 -2.50 19.03 10.49
N VAL A 418 -1.75 17.93 10.59
CA VAL A 418 -0.51 17.72 9.81
C VAL A 418 -0.78 17.63 8.30
N ALA A 419 -1.93 17.09 7.89
CA ALA A 419 -2.33 16.90 6.49
C ALA A 419 -3.43 17.89 6.04
N PHE A 420 -3.66 18.96 6.81
CA PHE A 420 -4.85 19.80 6.70
C PHE A 420 -5.08 20.38 5.29
N PRO A 421 -4.09 21.03 4.63
CA PRO A 421 -4.35 21.61 3.31
C PRO A 421 -4.85 20.58 2.30
N TYR A 422 -4.27 19.38 2.33
CA TYR A 422 -4.68 18.29 1.45
C TYR A 422 -6.08 17.77 1.79
N LEU A 423 -6.35 17.45 3.05
CA LEU A 423 -7.61 16.84 3.48
C LEU A 423 -8.83 17.75 3.32
N VAL A 424 -8.64 19.06 3.25
CA VAL A 424 -9.73 20.03 3.13
C VAL A 424 -9.91 20.52 1.69
N PHE A 425 -8.82 20.76 0.95
CA PHE A 425 -8.88 21.43 -0.35
C PHE A 425 -8.60 20.51 -1.54
N HIS A 426 -7.96 19.35 -1.32
CA HIS A 426 -7.41 18.52 -2.40
C HIS A 426 -7.74 17.03 -2.29
N SER A 427 -8.60 16.63 -1.35
CA SER A 427 -9.07 15.25 -1.28
C SER A 427 -10.18 15.00 -2.31
N PRO A 428 -10.21 13.83 -2.97
CA PRO A 428 -11.33 13.45 -3.84
C PRO A 428 -12.69 13.49 -3.15
N ASP A 429 -13.74 13.67 -3.95
CA ASP A 429 -15.12 13.52 -3.48
C ASP A 429 -15.42 12.09 -3.00
N ASN A 430 -16.27 11.98 -1.98
CA ASN A 430 -16.69 10.69 -1.42
C ASN A 430 -18.21 10.66 -1.29
N GLY A 431 -18.85 9.62 -1.85
CA GLY A 431 -20.30 9.39 -1.77
C GLY A 431 -20.79 8.93 -0.39
N GLY A 432 -19.93 8.94 0.63
CA GLY A 432 -20.23 8.59 2.01
C GLY A 432 -20.01 7.11 2.32
N VAL A 433 -20.73 6.61 3.33
CA VAL A 433 -20.60 5.22 3.81
C VAL A 433 -21.85 4.43 3.39
N GLY A 434 -21.64 3.29 2.73
CA GLY A 434 -22.64 2.25 2.54
C GLY A 434 -22.54 1.17 3.60
N PHE A 435 -23.64 0.44 3.81
CA PHE A 435 -23.74 -0.60 4.84
C PHE A 435 -24.27 -1.90 4.25
N PHE A 436 -23.95 -3.01 4.92
CA PHE A 436 -24.40 -4.37 4.61
C PHE A 436 -24.18 -4.77 3.14
N PRO A 437 -22.93 -4.72 2.64
CA PRO A 437 -22.60 -5.27 1.33
C PRO A 437 -22.77 -6.80 1.33
N PRO A 438 -22.85 -7.45 0.14
CA PRO A 438 -22.83 -8.91 0.05
C PRO A 438 -21.63 -9.49 0.80
N GLY A 439 -21.87 -10.49 1.66
CA GLY A 439 -20.88 -11.02 2.58
C GLY A 439 -19.78 -11.85 1.90
N SER A 440 -18.62 -11.96 2.56
CA SER A 440 -17.51 -12.75 2.04
C SER A 440 -17.74 -14.23 2.31
N THR A 441 -17.40 -15.11 1.37
CA THR A 441 -17.48 -16.56 1.61
C THR A 441 -16.35 -17.03 2.53
N LEU A 442 -16.66 -17.92 3.47
CA LEU A 442 -15.70 -18.52 4.39
C LEU A 442 -14.56 -19.21 3.63
N GLY A 443 -14.89 -19.93 2.57
CA GLY A 443 -13.90 -20.58 1.70
C GLY A 443 -12.91 -19.57 1.10
N GLY A 444 -13.40 -18.45 0.56
CA GLY A 444 -12.56 -17.39 0.03
C GLY A 444 -11.67 -16.77 1.11
N LEU A 445 -12.23 -16.47 2.29
CA LEU A 445 -11.46 -15.89 3.40
C LEU A 445 -10.40 -16.85 3.96
N LEU A 446 -10.69 -18.16 3.99
CA LEU A 446 -9.71 -19.18 4.36
C LEU A 446 -8.59 -19.31 3.33
N LEU A 447 -8.89 -19.17 2.03
CA LEU A 447 -7.86 -19.15 0.99
C LEU A 447 -7.00 -17.89 1.07
N VAL A 448 -7.60 -16.71 1.29
CA VAL A 448 -6.87 -15.45 1.40
C VAL A 448 -6.02 -15.39 2.67
N HIS A 449 -6.61 -15.64 3.84
CA HIS A 449 -5.99 -15.37 5.13
C HIS A 449 -5.61 -16.63 5.93
N GLY A 450 -5.78 -17.83 5.37
CA GLY A 450 -5.65 -19.10 6.11
C GLY A 450 -4.32 -19.32 6.81
N VAL A 451 -3.20 -18.83 6.25
CA VAL A 451 -1.88 -18.86 6.90
C VAL A 451 -1.92 -18.14 8.24
N PHE A 452 -2.51 -16.95 8.28
CA PHE A 452 -2.62 -16.13 9.48
C PHE A 452 -3.64 -16.71 10.46
N LEU A 453 -4.82 -17.10 9.97
CA LEU A 453 -5.87 -17.70 10.78
C LEU A 453 -5.36 -18.95 11.52
N ALA A 454 -4.64 -19.83 10.81
CA ALA A 454 -4.06 -21.03 11.40
C ALA A 454 -2.95 -20.70 12.42
N ALA A 455 -2.08 -19.73 12.12
CA ALA A 455 -1.05 -19.27 13.05
C ALA A 455 -1.65 -18.72 14.35
N PHE A 456 -2.70 -17.90 14.27
CA PHE A 456 -3.36 -17.31 15.43
C PHE A 456 -4.18 -18.34 16.21
N ALA A 457 -4.92 -19.20 15.52
CA ALA A 457 -5.67 -20.27 16.16
C ALA A 457 -4.74 -21.20 16.95
N LEU A 458 -3.57 -21.52 16.39
CA LEU A 458 -2.56 -22.30 17.07
C LEU A 458 -2.02 -21.59 18.33
N PHE A 459 -1.63 -20.32 18.18
CA PHE A 459 -1.08 -19.53 19.26
C PHE A 459 -2.08 -19.34 20.42
N PHE A 460 -3.30 -18.90 20.11
CA PHE A 460 -4.37 -18.73 21.10
C PHE A 460 -4.79 -20.06 21.72
N GLY A 461 -4.91 -21.13 20.91
CA GLY A 461 -5.26 -22.46 21.41
C GLY A 461 -4.27 -22.99 22.44
N ARG A 462 -2.96 -22.87 22.18
CA ARG A 462 -1.92 -23.28 23.16
C ARG A 462 -1.98 -22.45 24.44
N ARG A 463 -2.23 -21.14 24.31
CA ARG A 463 -2.33 -20.22 25.46
C ARG A 463 -3.51 -20.53 26.36
N LEU A 464 -4.68 -20.74 25.76
CA LEU A 464 -5.89 -21.08 26.50
C LEU A 464 -5.75 -22.44 27.20
N LEU A 465 -5.13 -23.43 26.53
CA LEU A 465 -4.92 -24.77 27.09
C LEU A 465 -3.84 -24.85 28.19
N ALA A 466 -2.88 -23.92 28.21
CA ALA A 466 -1.79 -23.93 29.19
C ALA A 466 -2.21 -23.45 30.60
N ARG A 467 -3.44 -22.95 30.80
CA ARG A 467 -3.92 -22.48 32.11
C ARG A 467 -4.46 -23.64 32.95
N SER A 468 -3.91 -23.78 34.16
CA SER A 468 -4.20 -24.87 35.12
C SER A 468 -5.58 -24.79 35.79
N ASP A 469 -6.27 -23.66 35.67
CA ASP A 469 -7.56 -23.41 36.33
C ASP A 469 -8.70 -24.01 35.49
N ARG A 470 -8.76 -25.34 35.51
CA ARG A 470 -9.55 -26.19 34.61
C ARG A 470 -11.02 -25.74 34.51
N GLU A 471 -11.60 -25.27 35.62
CA GLU A 471 -12.99 -24.79 35.71
C GLU A 471 -13.28 -23.49 34.95
N ARG A 472 -12.37 -22.51 35.00
CA ARG A 472 -12.53 -21.26 34.24
C ARG A 472 -12.11 -21.40 32.78
N THR A 473 -11.14 -22.27 32.49
CA THR A 473 -10.68 -22.54 31.13
C THR A 473 -11.76 -23.23 30.32
N TRP A 474 -12.52 -24.19 30.87
CA TRP A 474 -13.63 -24.80 30.13
C TRP A 474 -14.81 -23.85 29.96
N LEU A 475 -15.10 -22.94 30.91
CA LEU A 475 -16.16 -21.94 30.76
C LEU A 475 -15.82 -20.89 29.70
N VAL A 476 -14.56 -20.46 29.62
CA VAL A 476 -14.10 -19.55 28.55
C VAL A 476 -14.03 -20.29 27.22
N ALA A 477 -13.53 -21.53 27.19
CA ALA A 477 -13.52 -22.34 25.98
C ALA A 477 -14.95 -22.64 25.50
N LEU A 478 -15.88 -22.96 26.40
CA LEU A 478 -17.28 -23.20 26.09
C LEU A 478 -17.97 -21.90 25.66
N ALA A 479 -17.76 -20.78 26.34
CA ALA A 479 -18.30 -19.49 25.90
C ALA A 479 -17.73 -19.07 24.54
N THR A 480 -16.45 -19.39 24.27
CA THR A 480 -15.82 -19.17 22.97
C THR A 480 -16.40 -20.13 21.92
N VAL A 481 -16.60 -21.40 22.24
CA VAL A 481 -17.19 -22.41 21.34
C VAL A 481 -18.66 -22.10 21.07
N VAL A 482 -19.41 -21.65 22.07
CA VAL A 482 -20.81 -21.21 21.93
C VAL A 482 -20.88 -19.90 21.15
N ALA A 483 -19.97 -18.95 21.38
CA ALA A 483 -19.88 -17.75 20.55
C ALA A 483 -19.47 -18.09 19.11
N VAL A 484 -18.51 -18.99 18.90
CA VAL A 484 -18.10 -19.51 17.59
C VAL A 484 -19.26 -20.22 16.92
N ALA A 485 -19.98 -21.10 17.61
CA ALA A 485 -21.12 -21.83 17.08
C ALA A 485 -22.32 -20.91 16.82
N ALA A 486 -22.55 -19.90 17.66
CA ALA A 486 -23.55 -18.87 17.43
C ALA A 486 -23.18 -17.98 16.24
N VAL A 487 -21.90 -17.65 16.06
CA VAL A 487 -21.41 -16.87 14.92
C VAL A 487 -21.38 -17.70 13.63
N LEU A 488 -21.06 -19.00 13.70
CA LEU A 488 -21.15 -19.93 12.58
C LEU A 488 -22.62 -20.15 12.19
N GLY A 489 -23.50 -20.36 13.17
CA GLY A 489 -24.94 -20.52 12.96
C GLY A 489 -25.59 -19.24 12.44
N LEU A 490 -25.22 -18.07 12.98
CA LEU A 490 -25.71 -16.77 12.52
C LEU A 490 -25.14 -16.44 11.13
N GLY A 491 -23.86 -16.70 10.89
CA GLY A 491 -23.21 -16.45 9.59
C GLY A 491 -23.80 -17.26 8.43
N VAL A 492 -24.22 -18.51 8.69
CA VAL A 492 -24.95 -19.33 7.72
C VAL A 492 -26.38 -18.82 7.48
N VAL A 493 -27.00 -18.18 8.47
CA VAL A 493 -28.38 -17.66 8.37
C VAL A 493 -28.43 -16.23 7.84
N THR A 494 -27.39 -15.42 8.04
CA THR A 494 -27.38 -13.97 7.70
C THR A 494 -26.38 -13.59 6.61
N GLU A 495 -25.78 -14.56 5.91
CA GLU A 495 -24.75 -14.34 4.88
C GLU A 495 -23.50 -13.56 5.40
N LEU A 496 -23.26 -13.58 6.72
CA LEU A 496 -22.14 -12.89 7.38
C LEU A 496 -21.00 -13.86 7.73
N GLU A 497 -20.60 -14.72 6.80
CA GLU A 497 -19.58 -15.75 7.06
C GLU A 497 -18.21 -15.17 7.45
N GLY A 498 -17.91 -13.92 7.09
CA GLY A 498 -16.72 -13.21 7.58
C GLY A 498 -16.66 -13.07 9.10
N PHE A 499 -17.81 -12.99 9.78
CA PHE A 499 -17.84 -13.02 11.24
C PHE A 499 -17.40 -14.37 11.79
N ALA A 500 -17.69 -15.48 11.10
CA ALA A 500 -17.21 -16.79 11.50
C ALA A 500 -15.70 -16.94 11.37
N ALA A 501 -15.09 -16.32 10.36
CA ALA A 501 -13.63 -16.34 10.19
C ALA A 501 -12.91 -15.47 11.23
N PHE A 502 -13.41 -14.25 11.50
CA PHE A 502 -12.65 -13.23 12.24
C PHE A 502 -13.19 -12.92 13.63
N GLY A 503 -14.49 -13.10 13.87
CA GLY A 503 -15.14 -12.82 15.16
C GLY A 503 -14.54 -13.62 16.33
N PRO A 504 -14.34 -14.95 16.21
CA PRO A 504 -13.67 -15.74 17.24
C PRO A 504 -12.26 -15.25 17.57
N LEU A 505 -11.49 -14.86 16.55
CA LEU A 505 -10.13 -14.32 16.73
C LEU A 505 -10.15 -12.97 17.42
N LEU A 506 -11.10 -12.10 17.04
CA LEU A 506 -11.28 -10.80 17.68
C LEU A 506 -11.60 -10.98 19.17
N LEU A 507 -12.58 -11.84 19.49
CA LEU A 507 -13.00 -12.09 20.87
C LEU A 507 -11.89 -12.74 21.70
N ALA A 508 -11.28 -13.81 21.19
CA ALA A 508 -10.20 -14.50 21.88
C ALA A 508 -8.99 -13.58 22.08
N GLY A 509 -8.59 -12.84 21.04
CA GLY A 509 -7.51 -11.87 21.08
C GLY A 509 -7.77 -10.75 22.09
N TRP A 510 -8.97 -10.17 22.09
CA TRP A 510 -9.36 -9.14 23.06
C TRP A 510 -9.30 -9.66 24.49
N LEU A 511 -9.86 -10.86 24.75
CA LEU A 511 -9.85 -11.47 26.07
C LEU A 511 -8.43 -11.80 26.55
N LEU A 512 -7.57 -12.32 25.66
CA LEU A 512 -6.17 -12.61 25.98
C LEU A 512 -5.40 -11.31 26.25
N ALA A 513 -5.52 -10.29 25.41
CA ALA A 513 -4.87 -9.00 25.61
C ALA A 513 -5.27 -8.31 26.92
N ARG A 514 -6.47 -8.59 27.47
CA ARG A 514 -6.90 -8.07 28.78
C ARG A 514 -6.54 -8.93 29.99
N ARG A 515 -6.45 -10.25 29.82
CA ARG A 515 -6.35 -11.20 30.95
C ARG A 515 -5.02 -11.94 31.02
N ASP A 516 -4.17 -11.77 30.03
CA ASP A 516 -2.90 -12.47 29.93
C ASP A 516 -1.78 -11.49 29.64
N ASP A 517 -1.02 -11.14 30.67
CA ASP A 517 0.18 -10.30 30.54
C ASP A 517 1.19 -10.89 29.54
N ALA A 518 1.08 -12.21 29.27
CA ALA A 518 1.88 -12.90 28.28
C ALA A 518 1.39 -12.72 26.83
N ALA A 519 0.16 -12.25 26.56
CA ALA A 519 -0.45 -12.13 25.22
C ALA A 519 0.37 -11.27 24.26
N GLY A 520 1.07 -10.25 24.77
CA GLY A 520 1.97 -9.42 23.98
C GLY A 520 1.26 -8.51 22.96
N PHE A 521 2.06 -7.70 22.27
CA PHE A 521 1.56 -6.71 21.31
C PHE A 521 1.14 -7.34 19.97
N GLU A 522 1.67 -8.51 19.64
CA GLU A 522 1.22 -9.27 18.47
C GLU A 522 -0.27 -9.61 18.56
N THR A 523 -0.82 -9.84 19.76
CA THR A 523 -2.27 -10.04 19.96
C THR A 523 -3.05 -8.77 19.65
N VAL A 524 -2.49 -7.60 19.94
CA VAL A 524 -3.08 -6.29 19.58
C VAL A 524 -3.16 -6.13 18.07
N LEU A 525 -2.12 -6.56 17.34
CA LEU A 525 -2.12 -6.56 15.87
C LEU A 525 -3.12 -7.58 15.29
N VAL A 526 -3.31 -8.75 15.94
CA VAL A 526 -4.36 -9.70 15.57
C VAL A 526 -5.74 -9.04 15.69
N VAL A 527 -6.02 -8.41 16.83
CA VAL A 527 -7.28 -7.67 17.08
C VAL A 527 -7.46 -6.54 16.06
N ALA A 528 -6.40 -5.80 15.73
CA ALA A 528 -6.45 -4.71 14.74
C ALA A 528 -6.88 -5.23 13.35
N GLY A 529 -6.21 -6.26 12.82
CA GLY A 529 -6.56 -6.79 11.51
C GLY A 529 -7.92 -7.51 11.49
N ALA A 530 -8.32 -8.16 12.59
CA ALA A 530 -9.66 -8.75 12.70
C ALA A 530 -10.75 -7.66 12.69
N GLY A 531 -10.53 -6.56 13.41
CA GLY A 531 -11.42 -5.41 13.40
C GLY A 531 -11.54 -4.78 12.01
N LEU A 532 -10.40 -4.56 11.33
CA LEU A 532 -10.38 -4.04 9.95
C LEU A 532 -11.20 -4.92 9.00
N LEU A 533 -10.98 -6.23 9.01
CA LEU A 533 -11.66 -7.17 8.13
C LEU A 533 -13.14 -7.36 8.50
N LEU A 534 -13.54 -7.20 9.76
CA LEU A 534 -14.96 -7.23 10.15
C LEU A 534 -15.71 -5.96 9.77
N VAL A 535 -15.05 -4.79 9.82
CA VAL A 535 -15.67 -3.52 9.41
C VAL A 535 -16.09 -3.59 7.94
N VAL A 536 -15.28 -4.20 7.07
CA VAL A 536 -15.62 -4.32 5.63
C VAL A 536 -16.72 -5.34 5.31
N GLU A 537 -17.08 -6.20 6.27
CA GLU A 537 -18.26 -7.06 6.17
C GLU A 537 -19.56 -6.29 6.41
N VAL A 538 -19.52 -5.12 7.06
CA VAL A 538 -20.73 -4.37 7.43
C VAL A 538 -20.78 -2.97 6.85
N ALA A 539 -19.65 -2.39 6.46
CA ALA A 539 -19.55 -1.03 5.97
C ALA A 539 -18.52 -0.91 4.86
N TYR A 540 -18.77 -0.01 3.91
CA TYR A 540 -17.85 0.30 2.82
C TYR A 540 -17.93 1.78 2.47
N ALA A 541 -16.86 2.33 1.91
CA ALA A 541 -16.90 3.70 1.38
C ALA A 541 -17.44 3.69 -0.05
N LYS A 542 -18.38 4.59 -0.35
CA LYS A 542 -18.96 4.80 -1.69
C LYS A 542 -18.02 5.68 -2.50
N VAL A 543 -16.92 5.08 -2.91
CA VAL A 543 -15.87 5.75 -3.68
C VAL A 543 -15.96 5.36 -5.15
N TRP A 544 -15.61 6.31 -6.01
CA TRP A 544 -15.53 6.07 -7.44
C TRP A 544 -14.28 5.21 -7.77
N PRO A 545 -14.32 4.34 -8.79
CA PRO A 545 -15.51 3.92 -9.52
C PRO A 545 -16.38 3.00 -8.66
N TYR A 546 -17.67 3.34 -8.57
CA TYR A 546 -18.65 2.59 -7.80
C TYR A 546 -19.40 1.63 -8.72
N ASP A 547 -19.30 0.33 -8.43
CA ASP A 547 -20.07 -0.74 -9.09
C ASP A 547 -21.10 -1.28 -8.09
N PRO A 548 -22.42 -1.10 -8.34
CA PRO A 548 -23.47 -1.66 -7.48
C PRO A 548 -23.41 -3.17 -7.31
N ASN A 549 -22.82 -3.90 -8.27
CA ASN A 549 -22.65 -5.36 -8.20
C ASN A 549 -21.42 -5.76 -7.37
N ALA A 550 -20.54 -4.81 -7.07
CA ALA A 550 -19.31 -5.04 -6.32
C ALA A 550 -19.09 -3.95 -5.25
N PRO A 551 -20.10 -3.58 -4.44
CA PRO A 551 -20.15 -2.27 -3.79
C PRO A 551 -18.96 -1.97 -2.87
N ARG A 552 -18.30 -3.00 -2.33
CA ARG A 552 -17.16 -2.88 -1.41
C ARG A 552 -15.80 -3.24 -2.00
N TRP A 553 -15.68 -3.54 -3.30
CA TRP A 553 -14.45 -4.06 -3.90
C TRP A 553 -13.22 -3.18 -3.60
N ASN A 554 -13.36 -1.85 -3.76
CA ASN A 554 -12.31 -0.87 -3.53
C ASN A 554 -11.96 -0.73 -2.03
N THR A 555 -12.97 -0.87 -1.16
CA THR A 555 -12.75 -0.86 0.30
C THR A 555 -11.98 -2.11 0.74
N LEU A 556 -12.39 -3.31 0.32
CA LEU A 556 -11.69 -4.55 0.67
C LEU A 556 -10.27 -4.57 0.10
N TYR A 557 -10.08 -4.08 -1.14
CA TYR A 557 -8.77 -3.95 -1.77
C TYR A 557 -7.77 -3.21 -0.87
N LYS A 558 -8.15 -2.04 -0.36
CA LYS A 558 -7.27 -1.19 0.46
C LYS A 558 -7.12 -1.69 1.89
N VAL A 559 -8.19 -2.22 2.48
CA VAL A 559 -8.18 -2.70 3.87
C VAL A 559 -7.47 -4.06 3.98
N SER A 560 -7.60 -4.95 2.99
CA SER A 560 -6.95 -6.26 2.99
C SER A 560 -5.42 -6.13 2.99
N MET A 561 -4.85 -5.17 2.25
CA MET A 561 -3.43 -4.85 2.28
C MET A 561 -2.96 -4.44 3.69
N GLN A 562 -3.71 -3.57 4.36
CA GLN A 562 -3.37 -3.12 5.72
C GLN A 562 -3.45 -4.28 6.72
N ALA A 563 -4.50 -5.10 6.64
CA ALA A 563 -4.66 -6.28 7.47
C ALA A 563 -3.53 -7.29 7.23
N TRP A 564 -3.14 -7.53 5.98
CA TRP A 564 -2.05 -8.44 5.63
C TRP A 564 -0.72 -8.04 6.26
N VAL A 565 -0.36 -6.76 6.17
CA VAL A 565 0.92 -6.25 6.71
C VAL A 565 0.96 -6.34 8.24
N LEU A 566 -0.13 -6.00 8.92
CA LEU A 566 -0.23 -6.13 10.39
C LEU A 566 -0.23 -7.60 10.83
N TRP A 567 -1.00 -8.46 10.16
CA TRP A 567 -1.13 -9.87 10.49
C TRP A 567 0.09 -10.69 10.12
N GLY A 568 0.77 -10.42 9.01
CA GLY A 568 2.04 -11.10 8.67
C GLY A 568 3.12 -10.85 9.72
N THR A 569 3.20 -9.61 10.21
CA THR A 569 4.11 -9.23 11.31
C THR A 569 3.73 -9.95 12.62
N ALA A 570 2.44 -9.98 12.96
CA ALA A 570 1.94 -10.66 14.15
C ALA A 570 2.12 -12.19 14.09
N ALA A 571 1.85 -12.79 12.93
CA ALA A 571 1.89 -14.23 12.70
C ALA A 571 3.30 -14.78 12.86
N ALA A 572 4.34 -14.05 12.45
CA ALA A 572 5.72 -14.46 12.69
C ALA A 572 6.03 -14.63 14.19
N VAL A 573 5.58 -13.69 15.01
CA VAL A 573 5.72 -13.76 16.48
C VAL A 573 4.84 -14.88 17.03
N ALA A 574 3.57 -14.95 16.64
CA ALA A 574 2.62 -15.96 17.09
C ALA A 574 3.12 -17.39 16.80
N ILE A 575 3.65 -17.65 15.60
CA ILE A 575 4.28 -18.93 15.23
C ILE A 575 5.48 -19.23 16.10
N THR A 576 6.40 -18.25 16.25
CA THR A 576 7.61 -18.43 17.08
C THR A 576 7.23 -18.84 18.51
N ARG A 577 6.26 -18.14 19.10
CA ARG A 577 5.80 -18.37 20.48
C ARG A 577 4.96 -19.63 20.61
N ALA A 578 4.18 -19.99 19.59
CA ALA A 578 3.42 -21.22 19.58
C ALA A 578 4.33 -22.46 19.50
N LEU A 579 5.46 -22.36 18.82
CA LEU A 579 6.43 -23.44 18.72
C LEU A 579 7.38 -23.51 19.93
N ASP A 580 7.31 -22.54 20.83
CA ASP A 580 8.14 -22.49 22.02
C ASP A 580 7.86 -23.67 22.99
N GLY A 581 8.93 -24.13 23.65
CA GLY A 581 8.92 -25.28 24.54
C GLY A 581 8.69 -26.64 23.87
N LEU A 582 8.52 -26.69 22.54
CA LEU A 582 8.38 -27.94 21.81
C LEU A 582 9.75 -28.54 21.46
N PRO A 583 9.98 -29.85 21.67
CA PRO A 583 11.21 -30.53 21.28
C PRO A 583 11.62 -30.20 19.84
N ALA A 584 12.93 -30.07 19.60
CA ALA A 584 13.47 -29.95 18.25
C ALA A 584 13.11 -31.20 17.44
N LEU A 585 12.98 -31.04 16.12
CA LEU A 585 12.80 -32.20 15.24
C LEU A 585 14.02 -33.11 15.35
N PRO A 586 13.83 -34.44 15.36
CA PRO A 586 14.94 -35.37 15.24
C PRO A 586 15.70 -35.10 13.93
N SER A 587 17.02 -35.28 13.94
CA SER A 587 17.84 -35.14 12.72
C SER A 587 17.30 -36.00 11.57
N LEU A 588 17.56 -35.60 10.31
CA LEU A 588 17.19 -36.37 9.11
C LEU A 588 17.60 -37.84 9.19
N ARG A 589 18.79 -38.13 9.74
CA ARG A 589 19.28 -39.51 9.96
C ARG A 589 18.39 -40.31 10.91
N SER A 590 18.00 -39.71 12.04
CA SER A 590 17.09 -40.33 13.01
C SER A 590 15.65 -40.47 12.50
N ALA A 591 15.18 -39.54 11.66
CA ALA A 591 13.86 -39.64 11.03
C ALA A 591 13.82 -40.80 10.00
N VAL A 592 14.86 -40.92 9.16
CA VAL A 592 15.00 -42.03 8.20
C VAL A 592 15.13 -43.38 8.91
N ALA A 593 15.85 -43.43 10.03
CA ALA A 593 15.95 -44.65 10.86
C ALA A 593 14.60 -45.03 11.50
N ALA A 594 13.79 -44.05 11.92
CA ALA A 594 12.47 -44.29 12.50
C ALA A 594 11.44 -44.79 11.47
N VAL A 595 11.52 -44.33 10.22
CA VAL A 595 10.68 -44.82 9.11
C VAL A 595 11.00 -46.27 8.73
N ARG A 596 12.23 -46.73 8.97
CA ARG A 596 12.66 -48.13 8.76
C ARG A 596 12.28 -49.06 9.92
N ALA A 597 11.75 -48.55 11.04
CA ALA A 597 11.32 -49.39 12.14
C ALA A 597 9.92 -49.99 11.86
N PRO A 598 9.66 -51.27 12.17
CA PRO A 598 8.38 -51.94 11.84
C PRO A 598 7.16 -51.43 12.63
N SER A 599 7.37 -50.54 13.60
CA SER A 599 6.27 -50.00 14.42
C SER A 599 5.82 -48.65 13.88
N LEU A 600 4.58 -48.58 13.38
CA LEU A 600 3.89 -47.34 13.00
C LEU A 600 3.59 -46.51 14.25
N ARG A 601 4.60 -45.79 14.76
CA ARG A 601 4.40 -44.84 15.87
C ARG A 601 3.79 -43.57 15.29
N LEU A 602 2.59 -43.21 15.75
CA LEU A 602 1.98 -41.92 15.41
C LEU A 602 2.98 -40.78 15.69
N PRO A 603 3.15 -39.82 14.78
CA PRO A 603 4.05 -38.70 14.99
C PRO A 603 3.66 -37.95 16.26
N SER A 604 4.66 -37.54 17.05
CA SER A 604 4.39 -36.77 18.26
C SER A 604 3.64 -35.48 17.89
N ARG A 605 2.80 -34.98 18.81
CA ARG A 605 2.06 -33.72 18.64
C ARG A 605 2.96 -32.56 18.16
N THR A 606 4.22 -32.56 18.60
CA THR A 606 5.25 -31.62 18.17
C THR A 606 5.59 -31.72 16.68
N VAL A 607 5.79 -32.94 16.17
CA VAL A 607 6.11 -33.20 14.76
C VAL A 607 4.93 -32.77 13.89
N VAL A 608 3.71 -33.15 14.28
CA VAL A 608 2.49 -32.73 13.57
C VAL A 608 2.40 -31.21 13.49
N LEU A 609 2.61 -30.51 14.61
CA LEU A 609 2.46 -29.07 14.63
C LEU A 609 3.51 -28.33 13.79
N ARG A 610 4.78 -28.72 13.91
CA ARG A 610 5.85 -28.18 13.08
C ARG A 610 5.61 -28.50 11.60
N GLY A 611 5.07 -29.69 11.30
CA GLY A 611 4.67 -30.08 9.95
C GLY A 611 3.55 -29.22 9.37
N VAL A 612 2.51 -28.92 10.17
CA VAL A 612 1.43 -28.01 9.76
C VAL A 612 1.96 -26.61 9.47
N VAL A 613 2.79 -26.05 10.35
CA VAL A 613 3.42 -24.73 10.11
C VAL A 613 4.27 -24.77 8.84
N ALA A 614 5.09 -25.80 8.65
CA ALA A 614 5.90 -25.95 7.44
C ALA A 614 5.03 -26.02 6.17
N LEU A 615 3.95 -26.80 6.20
CA LEU A 615 3.03 -26.92 5.07
C LEU A 615 2.37 -25.58 4.73
N LEU A 616 1.95 -24.80 5.73
CA LEU A 616 1.39 -23.47 5.52
C LEU A 616 2.41 -22.51 4.89
N LEU A 617 3.67 -22.54 5.36
CA LEU A 617 4.73 -21.70 4.79
C LEU A 617 5.08 -22.10 3.35
N VAL A 618 5.09 -23.40 3.04
CA VAL A 618 5.27 -23.91 1.67
C VAL A 618 4.09 -23.51 0.77
N GLY A 619 2.86 -23.61 1.26
CA GLY A 619 1.67 -23.12 0.55
C GLY A 619 1.77 -21.62 0.25
N ALA A 620 2.12 -20.82 1.26
CA ALA A 620 2.34 -19.38 1.11
C ALA A 620 3.48 -19.03 0.13
N ALA A 621 4.50 -19.90 0.02
CA ALA A 621 5.61 -19.75 -0.92
C ALA A 621 5.26 -20.18 -2.36
N THR A 622 4.07 -20.73 -2.61
CA THR A 622 3.71 -21.22 -3.95
C THR A 622 3.44 -20.07 -4.92
N PHE A 623 2.63 -19.07 -4.52
CA PHE A 623 2.42 -17.87 -5.33
C PHE A 623 3.73 -17.16 -5.72
N PRO A 624 4.62 -16.77 -4.78
CA PRO A 624 5.86 -16.08 -5.15
C PRO A 624 6.73 -16.91 -6.10
N ALA A 625 6.83 -18.22 -5.89
CA ALA A 625 7.62 -19.09 -6.75
C ALA A 625 7.10 -19.11 -8.20
N VAL A 626 5.78 -19.23 -8.38
CA VAL A 626 5.17 -19.28 -9.71
C VAL A 626 5.14 -17.89 -10.36
N ALA A 627 4.78 -16.84 -9.62
CA ALA A 627 4.68 -15.47 -10.14
C ALA A 627 6.04 -14.88 -10.54
N LEU A 628 7.11 -15.15 -9.76
CA LEU A 628 8.46 -14.77 -10.15
C LEU A 628 8.96 -15.61 -11.33
N GLY A 629 8.64 -16.91 -11.35
CA GLY A 629 8.93 -17.76 -12.50
C GLY A 629 8.27 -17.24 -13.79
N GLU A 630 7.05 -16.72 -13.70
CA GLU A 630 6.35 -16.04 -14.80
C GLU A 630 7.08 -14.76 -15.22
N HIS A 631 7.39 -13.85 -14.29
CA HIS A 631 8.06 -12.57 -14.59
C HIS A 631 9.45 -12.74 -15.22
N PHE A 632 10.24 -13.73 -14.77
CA PHE A 632 11.58 -13.97 -15.32
C PHE A 632 11.59 -14.95 -16.50
N GLY A 633 10.55 -15.78 -16.65
CA GLY A 633 10.53 -16.90 -17.60
C GLY A 633 9.65 -16.70 -18.82
N ARG A 634 8.56 -15.94 -18.70
CA ARG A 634 7.81 -15.44 -19.86
C ARG A 634 8.26 -14.01 -20.07
N GLN A 635 8.87 -13.71 -21.23
CA GLN A 635 8.75 -12.36 -21.76
C GLN A 635 7.26 -12.05 -21.74
N VAL A 636 6.83 -11.20 -20.82
CA VAL A 636 5.42 -10.92 -20.56
C VAL A 636 4.80 -10.58 -21.91
N ALA A 637 3.74 -11.32 -22.26
CA ALA A 637 3.12 -11.27 -23.58
C ALA A 637 2.85 -9.82 -24.00
N GLY A 638 3.33 -9.45 -25.20
CA GLY A 638 2.83 -8.32 -25.98
C GLY A 638 3.43 -6.94 -25.69
N ASP A 639 3.62 -6.56 -24.43
CA ASP A 639 3.69 -5.13 -24.07
C ASP A 639 5.05 -4.65 -23.50
N ASN A 640 6.01 -5.54 -23.28
CA ASN A 640 7.34 -5.18 -22.76
C ASN A 640 8.47 -5.60 -23.72
N PRO A 641 9.39 -4.70 -24.05
CA PRO A 641 10.52 -5.04 -24.89
C PRO A 641 11.41 -6.09 -24.22
N PRO A 642 12.10 -6.94 -24.99
CA PRO A 642 12.89 -8.06 -24.47
C PRO A 642 14.15 -7.63 -23.70
N ASP A 643 14.46 -6.33 -23.66
CA ASP A 643 15.69 -5.77 -23.12
C ASP A 643 15.60 -5.49 -21.62
N VAL A 644 16.66 -5.80 -20.89
CA VAL A 644 16.77 -5.50 -19.46
C VAL A 644 17.05 -4.01 -19.26
N THR A 645 16.09 -3.30 -18.69
CA THR A 645 16.18 -1.85 -18.46
C THR A 645 15.42 -1.44 -17.21
N LEU A 646 15.78 -0.30 -16.62
CA LEU A 646 14.98 0.34 -15.56
C LEU A 646 14.17 1.52 -16.08
N ASP A 647 14.38 1.90 -17.34
CA ASP A 647 13.63 2.95 -17.99
C ASP A 647 12.18 2.48 -18.22
N ALA A 648 11.26 3.11 -17.48
CA ALA A 648 9.85 2.78 -17.52
C ALA A 648 9.15 3.17 -18.82
N THR A 649 9.74 4.03 -19.65
CA THR A 649 9.17 4.55 -20.90
C THR A 649 9.76 3.89 -22.15
N HIS A 650 10.81 3.08 -22.02
CA HIS A 650 11.46 2.38 -23.15
C HIS A 650 10.51 1.57 -24.05
N PHE A 651 9.40 1.05 -23.50
CA PHE A 651 8.41 0.34 -24.29
C PHE A 651 7.74 1.23 -25.36
N VAL A 652 7.66 2.54 -25.14
CA VAL A 652 7.11 3.50 -26.09
C VAL A 652 8.00 3.62 -27.32
N ASP A 653 9.32 3.69 -27.12
CA ASP A 653 10.30 3.74 -28.22
C ASP A 653 10.21 2.50 -29.13
N VAL A 654 9.89 1.34 -28.53
CA VAL A 654 9.85 0.05 -29.24
C VAL A 654 8.52 -0.15 -29.96
N TYR A 655 7.40 0.14 -29.30
CA TYR A 655 6.07 -0.18 -29.84
C TYR A 655 5.37 1.00 -30.51
N ARG A 656 5.80 2.23 -30.23
CA ARG A 656 5.12 3.49 -30.55
C ARG A 656 6.13 4.60 -30.97
N PRO A 657 7.11 4.34 -31.85
CA PRO A 657 8.24 5.25 -32.08
C PRO A 657 7.82 6.65 -32.55
N ALA A 658 6.84 6.76 -33.44
CA ALA A 658 6.36 8.07 -33.90
C ALA A 658 5.65 8.87 -32.78
N GLU A 659 4.95 8.20 -31.86
CA GLU A 659 4.38 8.86 -30.67
C GLU A 659 5.48 9.20 -29.65
N ALA A 660 6.54 8.38 -29.54
CA ALA A 660 7.68 8.62 -28.65
C ALA A 660 8.37 9.96 -28.95
N GLU A 661 8.67 10.24 -30.23
CA GLU A 661 9.29 11.50 -30.66
C GLU A 661 8.46 12.74 -30.27
N ALA A 662 7.13 12.65 -30.45
CA ALA A 662 6.21 13.73 -30.10
C ALA A 662 6.11 13.94 -28.58
N ILE A 663 6.10 12.84 -27.82
CA ILE A 663 6.10 12.84 -26.35
C ILE A 663 7.39 13.46 -25.81
N ASP A 664 8.55 13.11 -26.37
CA ASP A 664 9.84 13.69 -26.00
C ASP A 664 9.90 15.19 -26.30
N TRP A 665 9.35 15.60 -27.45
CA TRP A 665 9.26 17.02 -27.81
C TRP A 665 8.41 17.82 -26.82
N LEU A 666 7.27 17.26 -26.37
CA LEU A 666 6.42 17.84 -25.34
C LEU A 666 7.12 17.87 -23.98
N ASP A 667 7.80 16.79 -23.58
CA ASP A 667 8.49 16.72 -22.29
C ASP A 667 9.58 17.79 -22.17
N ALA A 668 10.26 18.09 -23.29
CA ALA A 668 11.30 19.11 -23.37
C ALA A 668 10.79 20.56 -23.24
N ARG A 669 9.47 20.81 -23.29
CA ARG A 669 8.93 22.16 -23.04
C ARG A 669 9.17 22.57 -21.58
N PRO A 670 9.56 23.82 -21.30
CA PRO A 670 9.63 24.31 -19.91
C PRO A 670 8.22 24.54 -19.33
N GLY A 671 8.10 24.60 -18.00
CA GLY A 671 6.84 24.92 -17.31
C GLY A 671 5.75 23.87 -17.47
N THR A 672 4.49 24.29 -17.44
CA THR A 672 3.30 23.43 -17.58
C THR A 672 2.40 23.96 -18.71
N PRO A 673 2.86 23.95 -19.98
CA PRO A 673 2.01 24.38 -21.09
C PRO A 673 0.76 23.51 -21.17
N THR A 674 -0.38 24.09 -21.49
CA THR A 674 -1.63 23.32 -21.61
C THR A 674 -1.71 22.69 -22.98
N ILE A 675 -1.98 21.38 -23.02
CA ILE A 675 -2.27 20.67 -24.26
C ILE A 675 -3.74 20.26 -24.32
N VAL A 676 -4.21 19.90 -25.51
CA VAL A 676 -5.47 19.15 -25.65
C VAL A 676 -5.20 17.81 -26.35
N THR A 677 -5.72 16.74 -25.77
CA THR A 677 -5.67 15.36 -26.28
C THR A 677 -7.06 14.74 -26.16
N LYS A 678 -7.34 13.64 -26.87
CA LYS A 678 -8.56 12.86 -26.65
C LYS A 678 -8.70 12.42 -25.18
N PRO A 679 -9.87 12.59 -24.54
CA PRO A 679 -10.12 12.08 -23.20
C PRO A 679 -10.23 10.55 -23.16
N GLY A 680 -9.80 9.94 -22.06
CA GLY A 680 -9.80 8.48 -21.89
C GLY A 680 -11.07 7.96 -21.20
N GLU A 681 -12.17 7.80 -21.94
CA GLU A 681 -13.41 7.22 -21.38
C GLU A 681 -13.27 5.72 -21.08
N PRO A 682 -12.73 4.87 -21.99
CA PRO A 682 -12.20 3.57 -21.61
C PRO A 682 -10.84 3.74 -20.91
N MET A 683 -10.85 3.65 -19.58
CA MET A 683 -9.63 3.67 -18.77
C MET A 683 -8.73 2.47 -19.09
N TYR A 684 -7.44 2.57 -18.70
CA TYR A 684 -6.46 1.49 -18.85
C TYR A 684 -6.14 1.15 -20.32
N THR A 685 -6.28 2.14 -21.19
CA THR A 685 -5.97 2.05 -22.62
C THR A 685 -4.90 3.08 -23.00
N TRP A 686 -4.33 2.97 -24.19
CA TRP A 686 -3.33 3.91 -24.71
C TRP A 686 -3.99 5.25 -25.13
N VAL A 687 -4.53 6.00 -24.18
CA VAL A 687 -5.11 7.34 -24.36
C VAL A 687 -4.52 8.27 -23.31
N SER A 688 -4.44 9.57 -23.60
CA SER A 688 -3.79 10.57 -22.73
C SER A 688 -2.31 10.26 -22.42
N ALA A 689 -1.65 9.48 -23.27
CA ALA A 689 -0.24 9.13 -23.14
C ALA A 689 0.69 10.36 -23.11
N PRO A 690 0.51 11.40 -23.95
CA PRO A 690 1.32 12.61 -23.88
C PRO A 690 1.33 13.25 -22.49
N SER A 691 0.16 13.49 -21.91
CA SER A 691 0.06 14.06 -20.56
C SER A 691 0.59 13.10 -19.48
N SER A 692 0.25 11.81 -19.56
CA SER A 692 0.64 10.81 -18.54
C SER A 692 2.15 10.56 -18.49
N LEU A 693 2.84 10.67 -19.63
CA LEU A 693 4.28 10.38 -19.74
C LEU A 693 5.16 11.62 -19.59
N THR A 694 4.60 12.82 -19.77
CA THR A 694 5.34 14.09 -19.64
C THR A 694 5.00 14.87 -18.37
N GLY A 695 3.82 14.64 -17.78
CA GLY A 695 3.26 15.47 -16.72
C GLY A 695 2.80 16.85 -17.19
N VAL A 696 2.79 17.09 -18.51
CA VAL A 696 2.23 18.29 -19.13
C VAL A 696 0.69 18.20 -19.05
N PRO A 697 -0.01 19.23 -18.54
CA PRO A 697 -1.45 19.17 -18.35
C PRO A 697 -2.19 19.12 -19.67
N THR A 698 -3.13 18.16 -19.79
CA THR A 698 -4.12 18.14 -20.87
C THR A 698 -5.45 18.66 -20.37
N LEU A 699 -6.24 19.29 -21.26
CA LEU A 699 -7.55 19.84 -20.94
C LEU A 699 -8.44 18.81 -20.20
N LEU A 700 -8.42 17.56 -20.65
CA LEU A 700 -9.06 16.43 -19.98
C LEU A 700 -8.35 15.11 -20.29
N GLY A 701 -8.01 14.35 -19.25
CA GLY A 701 -7.39 13.04 -19.33
C GLY A 701 -8.37 11.88 -19.17
N TRP A 702 -8.01 10.90 -18.34
CA TRP A 702 -8.84 9.72 -18.11
C TRP A 702 -10.08 9.99 -17.27
N ARG A 703 -11.06 9.11 -17.42
CA ARG A 703 -12.32 9.11 -16.65
C ARG A 703 -12.14 9.11 -15.13
N HIS A 704 -10.96 8.81 -14.61
CA HIS A 704 -10.58 9.00 -13.20
C HIS A 704 -11.03 10.35 -12.63
N GLU A 705 -10.98 11.42 -13.43
CA GLU A 705 -11.44 12.76 -13.05
C GLU A 705 -12.91 12.81 -12.60
N LYS A 706 -13.78 11.90 -13.07
CA LYS A 706 -15.16 11.78 -12.55
C LYS A 706 -15.19 11.47 -11.07
N GLY A 707 -14.23 10.68 -10.58
CA GLY A 707 -14.09 10.37 -9.17
C GLY A 707 -13.53 11.50 -8.33
N TYR A 708 -12.84 12.45 -8.94
CA TYR A 708 -12.14 13.54 -8.25
C TYR A 708 -12.93 14.85 -8.27
N ARG A 709 -13.70 15.08 -9.34
CA ARG A 709 -14.41 16.35 -9.62
C ARG A 709 -15.90 16.17 -9.91
N GLY A 710 -16.37 14.93 -10.10
CA GLY A 710 -17.76 14.61 -10.42
C GLY A 710 -18.06 14.44 -11.91
N ASP A 711 -19.15 13.75 -12.24
CA ASP A 711 -19.54 13.43 -13.63
C ASP A 711 -19.88 14.68 -14.45
N ALA A 712 -20.47 15.71 -13.83
CA ALA A 712 -20.85 16.95 -14.53
C ALA A 712 -19.63 17.69 -15.08
N ALA A 713 -18.63 17.96 -14.23
CA ALA A 713 -17.40 18.65 -14.62
C ALA A 713 -16.63 17.88 -15.71
N TYR A 714 -16.58 16.55 -15.61
CA TYR A 714 -15.95 15.72 -16.63
C TYR A 714 -16.67 15.81 -17.98
N ARG A 715 -18.01 15.74 -17.97
CA ARG A 715 -18.80 15.80 -19.21
C ARG A 715 -18.71 17.15 -19.89
N GLU A 716 -18.72 18.23 -19.12
CA GLU A 716 -18.50 19.59 -19.61
C GLU A 716 -17.17 19.69 -20.35
N ARG A 717 -16.07 19.29 -19.70
CA ARG A 717 -14.73 19.25 -20.32
C ARG A 717 -14.63 18.32 -21.52
N THR A 718 -15.38 17.23 -21.54
CA THR A 718 -15.44 16.34 -22.72
C THR A 718 -16.05 17.06 -23.92
N LEU A 719 -17.14 17.81 -23.71
CA LEU A 719 -17.79 18.61 -24.77
C LEU A 719 -16.88 19.75 -25.26
N GLU A 720 -16.12 20.38 -24.35
CA GLU A 720 -15.11 21.40 -24.69
C GLU A 720 -14.00 20.82 -25.56
N VAL A 721 -13.48 19.63 -25.23
CA VAL A 721 -12.49 18.93 -26.07
C VAL A 721 -13.07 18.56 -27.43
N GLU A 722 -14.28 17.99 -27.48
CA GLU A 722 -14.98 17.69 -28.73
C GLU A 722 -15.18 18.93 -29.60
N ALA A 723 -15.49 20.06 -28.96
CA ALA A 723 -15.65 21.35 -29.61
C ALA A 723 -14.35 21.86 -30.22
N ILE A 724 -13.18 21.60 -29.60
CA ILE A 724 -11.88 21.95 -30.17
C ILE A 724 -11.57 21.13 -31.42
N TYR A 725 -11.87 19.84 -31.44
CA TYR A 725 -11.56 18.99 -32.61
C TYR A 725 -12.55 19.15 -33.76
N SER A 726 -13.86 19.26 -33.47
CA SER A 726 -14.90 19.00 -34.49
C SER A 726 -15.96 20.11 -34.71
N ALA A 727 -16.10 21.07 -33.79
CA ALA A 727 -17.03 22.20 -33.98
C ALA A 727 -16.57 23.26 -35.00
N GLN A 728 -17.33 24.34 -35.15
CA GLN A 728 -16.94 25.48 -35.98
C GLN A 728 -15.70 26.19 -35.42
N TRP A 729 -14.90 26.84 -36.28
CA TRP A 729 -13.63 27.44 -35.88
C TRP A 729 -13.76 28.46 -34.74
N TRP A 730 -14.69 29.40 -34.83
CA TRP A 730 -14.90 30.42 -33.80
C TRP A 730 -15.16 29.82 -32.40
N PHE A 731 -15.88 28.70 -32.33
CA PHE A 731 -16.20 28.05 -31.06
C PHE A 731 -15.00 27.29 -30.49
N ALA A 732 -14.19 26.65 -31.36
CA ALA A 732 -12.94 26.06 -30.90
C ALA A 732 -11.92 27.10 -30.46
N ALA A 733 -11.79 28.21 -31.19
CA ALA A 733 -10.93 29.31 -30.80
C ALA A 733 -11.34 29.88 -29.44
N GLU A 734 -12.64 30.00 -29.17
CA GLU A 734 -13.16 30.35 -27.84
C GLU A 734 -12.71 29.35 -26.77
N GLN A 735 -12.79 28.04 -27.01
CA GLN A 735 -12.32 27.02 -26.05
C GLN A 735 -10.80 27.02 -25.86
N LEU A 736 -10.03 27.18 -26.95
CA LEU A 736 -8.57 27.26 -26.89
C LEU A 736 -8.12 28.46 -26.05
N ALA A 737 -8.77 29.62 -26.21
CA ALA A 737 -8.49 30.80 -25.40
C ALA A 737 -8.99 30.65 -23.95
N ALA A 738 -10.20 30.09 -23.74
CA ALA A 738 -10.79 29.97 -22.40
C ALA A 738 -9.98 29.06 -21.46
N HIS A 739 -9.19 28.15 -22.02
CA HIS A 739 -8.36 27.21 -21.27
C HIS A 739 -6.86 27.42 -21.43
N ASP A 740 -6.44 28.56 -22.00
CA ASP A 740 -5.02 28.87 -22.24
C ASP A 740 -4.27 27.70 -22.91
N VAL A 741 -4.88 27.08 -23.94
CA VAL A 741 -4.31 25.93 -24.63
C VAL A 741 -3.14 26.37 -25.49
N ASP A 742 -1.91 25.97 -25.13
CA ASP A 742 -0.70 26.23 -25.92
C ASP A 742 -0.55 25.29 -27.12
N TYR A 743 -0.97 24.02 -26.99
CA TYR A 743 -0.79 23.02 -28.04
C TYR A 743 -1.99 22.10 -28.28
N VAL A 744 -2.32 21.87 -29.55
CA VAL A 744 -3.30 20.87 -30.00
C VAL A 744 -2.57 19.64 -30.52
N TYR A 745 -2.77 18.48 -29.89
CA TYR A 745 -2.14 17.23 -30.28
C TYR A 745 -3.05 16.43 -31.21
N VAL A 746 -2.59 16.10 -32.42
CA VAL A 746 -3.35 15.28 -33.39
C VAL A 746 -2.57 14.01 -33.71
N GLY A 747 -2.93 12.91 -33.04
CA GLY A 747 -2.37 11.58 -33.28
C GLY A 747 -3.42 10.54 -33.70
N PRO A 748 -3.05 9.23 -33.69
CA PRO A 748 -3.95 8.15 -34.08
C PRO A 748 -5.27 8.14 -33.30
N ASN A 749 -5.21 8.41 -32.00
CA ASN A 749 -6.38 8.40 -31.13
C ASN A 749 -7.38 9.49 -31.49
N GLU A 750 -6.90 10.71 -31.73
CA GLU A 750 -7.71 11.86 -32.10
C GLU A 750 -8.31 11.68 -33.50
N ARG A 751 -7.52 11.20 -34.47
CA ARG A 751 -7.99 10.92 -35.84
C ARG A 751 -9.03 9.78 -35.90
N GLU A 752 -8.95 8.82 -34.98
CA GLU A 752 -9.95 7.76 -34.86
C GLU A 752 -11.26 8.28 -34.23
N ALA A 753 -11.15 9.18 -33.26
CA ALA A 753 -12.30 9.65 -32.49
C ALA A 753 -13.10 10.77 -33.18
N TYR A 754 -12.41 11.61 -33.94
CA TYR A 754 -12.94 12.87 -34.45
C TYR A 754 -12.74 12.97 -35.95
N ASP A 755 -13.68 13.63 -36.63
CA ASP A 755 -13.44 14.19 -37.95
C ASP A 755 -12.60 15.47 -37.76
N VAL A 756 -11.30 15.26 -37.55
CA VAL A 756 -10.38 16.33 -37.14
C VAL A 756 -10.40 17.44 -38.18
N ARG A 757 -10.75 18.65 -37.74
CA ARG A 757 -10.75 19.83 -38.62
C ARG A 757 -9.36 20.10 -39.21
N ASP A 758 -9.35 20.87 -40.28
CA ASP A 758 -8.12 21.49 -40.77
C ASP A 758 -7.68 22.61 -39.83
N PHE A 759 -6.57 22.40 -39.11
CA PHE A 759 -5.93 23.35 -38.22
C PHE A 759 -4.86 24.22 -38.92
N GLU A 760 -4.25 23.74 -40.01
CA GLU A 760 -3.08 24.40 -40.64
C GLU A 760 -3.42 25.76 -41.24
N ASN A 761 -4.66 25.93 -41.70
CA ASN A 761 -5.13 27.16 -42.35
C ASN A 761 -5.86 28.12 -41.39
N ARG A 762 -5.71 27.94 -40.07
CA ARG A 762 -6.45 28.71 -39.06
C ARG A 762 -5.63 29.85 -38.48
N THR A 763 -6.26 31.01 -38.34
CA THR A 763 -5.64 32.19 -37.71
C THR A 763 -5.27 31.87 -36.25
N GLY A 764 -4.03 32.18 -35.85
CA GLY A 764 -3.52 31.87 -34.53
C GLY A 764 -3.07 30.42 -34.33
N ILE A 765 -2.96 29.63 -35.41
CA ILE A 765 -2.47 28.25 -35.35
C ILE A 765 -1.25 28.08 -36.26
N SER A 766 -0.25 27.34 -35.79
CA SER A 766 0.93 26.96 -36.59
C SER A 766 1.40 25.55 -36.25
N VAL A 767 2.07 24.87 -37.18
CA VAL A 767 2.66 23.55 -36.91
C VAL A 767 3.91 23.71 -36.04
N ALA A 768 3.90 23.11 -34.86
CA ALA A 768 5.00 23.16 -33.89
C ALA A 768 5.91 21.92 -33.97
N PHE A 769 5.30 20.77 -34.29
CA PHE A 769 5.97 19.48 -34.50
C PHE A 769 5.16 18.66 -35.49
N GLU A 770 5.84 17.93 -36.37
CA GLU A 770 5.21 17.01 -37.30
C GLU A 770 6.14 15.83 -37.59
N ASN A 771 5.59 14.63 -37.58
CA ASN A 771 6.22 13.43 -38.12
C ASN A 771 5.18 12.57 -38.86
N GLU A 772 5.53 11.32 -39.18
CA GLU A 772 4.68 10.43 -39.99
C GLU A 772 3.31 10.10 -39.38
N ALA A 773 3.14 10.25 -38.06
CA ALA A 773 1.89 9.89 -37.37
C ALA A 773 1.25 11.06 -36.60
N ILE A 774 2.05 12.00 -36.12
CA ILE A 774 1.63 13.04 -35.18
C ILE A 774 1.86 14.42 -35.76
N THR A 775 0.86 15.29 -35.60
CA THR A 775 1.00 16.74 -35.80
C THR A 775 0.64 17.43 -34.49
N ILE A 776 1.53 18.29 -33.98
CA ILE A 776 1.26 19.16 -32.84
C ILE A 776 1.19 20.59 -33.35
N TYR A 777 0.06 21.24 -33.11
CA TYR A 777 -0.16 22.63 -33.46
C TYR A 777 0.10 23.53 -32.26
N ALA A 778 0.84 24.62 -32.43
CA ALA A 778 0.96 25.70 -31.46
C ALA A 778 -0.16 26.71 -31.65
N VAL A 779 -0.65 27.22 -30.52
CA VAL A 779 -1.69 28.25 -30.44
C VAL A 779 -1.04 29.58 -30.09
N ASP A 780 -1.29 30.59 -30.91
CA ASP A 780 -0.90 31.98 -30.64
C ASP A 780 -2.11 32.76 -30.13
N HIS A 781 -2.15 32.96 -28.82
CA HIS A 781 -3.25 33.65 -28.14
C HIS A 781 -3.39 35.14 -28.53
N ASP A 782 -2.34 35.77 -29.06
CA ASP A 782 -2.39 37.17 -29.48
C ASP A 782 -3.08 37.34 -30.85
N THR A 783 -3.13 36.27 -31.65
CA THR A 783 -3.71 36.29 -33.00
C THR A 783 -4.90 35.35 -33.16
N LEU A 784 -5.27 34.61 -32.11
CA LEU A 784 -6.42 33.72 -32.08
C LEU A 784 -7.72 34.52 -32.28
N CYS A 785 -8.52 34.12 -33.27
CA CYS A 785 -9.74 34.85 -33.58
C CYS A 785 -10.90 34.41 -32.66
N THR A 786 -11.28 35.25 -31.69
CA THR A 786 -12.36 34.98 -30.74
C THR A 786 -13.51 35.99 -30.90
N PRO A 787 -14.79 35.58 -30.82
CA PRO A 787 -15.90 36.55 -30.84
C PRO A 787 -15.76 37.57 -29.70
N PRO A 788 -16.08 38.87 -29.91
CA PRO A 788 -16.89 39.43 -30.99
C PRO A 788 -16.10 39.92 -32.21
N ASP A 789 -14.85 39.49 -32.41
CA ASP A 789 -14.03 39.93 -33.55
C ASP A 789 -14.76 39.65 -34.87
N VAL A 790 -15.19 40.72 -35.54
CA VAL A 790 -16.20 40.73 -36.62
C VAL A 790 -15.72 40.05 -37.91
N GLU A 791 -14.47 39.58 -37.95
CA GLU A 791 -13.79 39.08 -39.15
C GLU A 791 -13.09 37.71 -38.94
N CYS A 792 -13.61 36.83 -38.09
CA CYS A 792 -13.13 35.44 -38.10
C CYS A 792 -13.52 34.76 -39.43
N PRO A 793 -12.56 34.24 -40.23
CA PRO A 793 -12.88 33.54 -41.46
C PRO A 793 -13.79 32.35 -41.17
N THR A 794 -15.01 32.35 -41.73
CA THR A 794 -15.97 31.26 -41.64
C THR A 794 -15.71 30.24 -42.73
N GLU A 795 -14.64 29.47 -42.65
CA GLU A 795 -14.50 28.29 -43.53
C GLU A 795 -14.09 27.05 -42.76
#